data_AF-A0A9P5SCV0-F1
#
_entry.id   AF-A0A9P5SCV0-F1
#
_cell.length_a   1.000
_cell.length_b   1.000
_cell.length_c   1.000
_cell.angle_alpha   90.00
_cell.angle_beta   90.00
_cell.angle_gamma   90.00
#
_symmetry.space_group_name_H-M   'P 1'
#
loop_
_entity.id
_entity.type
_entity.pdbx_description
1 polymer ?
#
loop_
_entity_poly.entity_id
_entity_poly.type
_entity_poly.pdbx_seq_one_letter_code
_entity_poly.pdbx_strand_id
1 'polypeptide(L)'
;MVARLARHISSKHAVQQNHASDEQYVARTHQVFEDARPTLPRFVVQGEKVKPILSPSQFYSDMKDYIRGARKSITLAALYLGHAENDLINTLSEALRNRPDLKVNLLLDGLRGTRDTGKGSSASLLYPLLKAYPNQVRIALYHTPDLSGLLKQVMPPRFNEGIGLMHLKIYSFDDTLIMSGANMSHDYFTNRQDRYITFHDKDITEYYNDLVSVVSSLSYSLQDDNDTFKLSMETGVPDPVKDSKEFKSHANKTILGFLKKWSKTQQSPKDATYDTTLYPLVQMGPFGVRQDERVTLSVLDHVLHARGQHKNAKMFITSGYFNFEKRYSRAIVNSRSSDVCLIAASPEANGFFNSAGISKYIPPAYTLIERKFFNKAKAVGNGHIISIEEYRRDGWTYHAKGLWVYPPGSDLPVMTTIGSPNFGYRSLVRDLEAQLFLVTSNLGLRTSLHNELFSLRKYSQRVTEDTFTAPDRRVPVWTRENTLHSFLIMAQNDTLAVPSSDNKYVTVFNDPVNFNAKHPLHNSWTLWFDNPGKKSNANNWEQSLKELITFDTVEDFWGVYNNIMKVCDLSISSNYHLFKQGIKPMWEDSANKNGGKWSIQLPRNKTMSDIDNIWLFSMLACIGEAFEYENEVCGAVVSVRKAFFRIALWTRSSDNQEMAMSIGRTLKKAANIDGTFEFQSHNESSKTGGKAWTV
;
A
#
# COMPACT_ATOMS: atom_id res chain seq x y z
N MET A 1 36.85 2.66 -50.63
CA MET A 1 35.73 3.63 -50.63
C MET A 1 34.37 2.91 -50.75
N VAL A 2 34.19 1.99 -51.71
CA VAL A 2 32.96 1.20 -51.93
C VAL A 2 32.52 0.37 -50.70
N ALA A 3 33.45 -0.25 -49.97
CA ALA A 3 33.13 -1.03 -48.75
C ALA A 3 32.71 -0.17 -47.52
N ARG A 4 33.02 1.13 -47.52
CA ARG A 4 32.53 2.09 -46.51
C ARG A 4 31.14 2.60 -46.90
N LEU A 5 30.90 2.86 -48.19
CA LEU A 5 29.58 3.21 -48.72
C LEU A 5 28.56 2.06 -48.52
N ALA A 6 28.95 0.81 -48.81
CA ALA A 6 28.09 -0.36 -48.62
C ALA A 6 27.72 -0.61 -47.15
N ARG A 7 28.65 -0.39 -46.21
CA ARG A 7 28.35 -0.45 -44.76
C ARG A 7 27.43 0.67 -44.30
N HIS A 8 27.58 1.87 -44.86
CA HIS A 8 26.75 3.03 -44.53
C HIS A 8 25.33 2.93 -45.13
N ILE A 9 25.20 2.32 -46.32
CA ILE A 9 23.91 2.02 -46.94
C ILE A 9 23.22 0.85 -46.23
N SER A 10 23.96 -0.19 -45.86
CA SER A 10 23.45 -1.32 -45.08
C SER A 10 23.00 -0.90 -43.67
N SER A 11 23.74 0.00 -42.99
CA SER A 11 23.31 0.54 -41.69
C SER A 11 22.08 1.45 -41.82
N LYS A 12 21.99 2.28 -42.88
CA LYS A 12 20.81 3.12 -43.13
C LYS A 12 19.57 2.29 -43.49
N HIS A 13 19.72 1.23 -44.28
CA HIS A 13 18.63 0.29 -44.57
C HIS A 13 18.20 -0.52 -43.35
N ALA A 14 19.14 -0.98 -42.51
CA ALA A 14 18.81 -1.67 -41.26
C ALA A 14 18.06 -0.76 -40.28
N VAL A 15 18.48 0.50 -40.15
CA VAL A 15 17.79 1.50 -39.32
C VAL A 15 16.39 1.83 -39.86
N GLN A 16 16.23 1.98 -41.18
CA GLN A 16 14.92 2.21 -41.80
C GLN A 16 13.97 1.00 -41.69
N GLN A 17 14.49 -0.23 -41.84
CA GLN A 17 13.68 -1.44 -41.65
C GLN A 17 13.24 -1.62 -40.20
N ASN A 18 14.14 -1.38 -39.23
CA ASN A 18 13.80 -1.41 -37.80
C ASN A 18 12.77 -0.32 -37.43
N HIS A 19 12.86 0.86 -38.04
CA HIS A 19 11.88 1.93 -37.82
C HIS A 19 10.47 1.56 -38.32
N ALA A 20 10.37 0.99 -39.53
CA ALA A 20 9.08 0.56 -40.09
C ALA A 20 8.47 -0.61 -39.29
N SER A 21 9.28 -1.54 -38.78
CA SER A 21 8.79 -2.60 -37.89
C SER A 21 8.32 -2.07 -36.53
N ASP A 22 8.99 -1.04 -36.01
CA ASP A 22 8.62 -0.39 -34.75
C ASP A 22 7.30 0.38 -34.87
N GLU A 23 7.07 1.10 -35.97
CA GLU A 23 5.80 1.77 -36.25
C GLU A 23 4.63 0.78 -36.32
N GLN A 24 4.83 -0.36 -36.99
CA GLN A 24 3.83 -1.43 -37.02
C GLN A 24 3.59 -2.02 -35.62
N TYR A 25 4.64 -2.13 -34.79
CA TYR A 25 4.50 -2.59 -33.41
C TYR A 25 3.72 -1.57 -32.56
N VAL A 26 3.99 -0.27 -32.73
CA VAL A 26 3.23 0.82 -32.09
C VAL A 26 1.75 0.73 -32.45
N ALA A 27 1.42 0.62 -33.75
CA ALA A 27 0.05 0.48 -34.22
C ALA A 27 -0.69 -0.70 -33.57
N ARG A 28 -0.02 -1.84 -33.41
CA ARG A 28 -0.57 -3.02 -32.70
C ARG A 28 -0.70 -2.80 -31.20
N THR A 29 0.25 -2.09 -30.59
CA THR A 29 0.22 -1.80 -29.14
C THR A 29 -1.02 -0.98 -28.76
N HIS A 30 -1.52 -0.13 -29.65
CA HIS A 30 -2.78 0.58 -29.44
C HIS A 30 -4.01 -0.34 -29.29
N GLN A 31 -4.01 -1.52 -29.95
CA GLN A 31 -5.13 -2.47 -29.88
C GLN A 31 -5.40 -2.96 -28.45
N VAL A 32 -4.37 -3.02 -27.61
CA VAL A 32 -4.49 -3.44 -26.19
C VAL A 32 -5.41 -2.51 -25.40
N PHE A 33 -5.48 -1.24 -25.79
CA PHE A 33 -6.28 -0.23 -25.12
C PHE A 33 -7.72 -0.17 -25.65
N GLU A 34 -8.02 -0.82 -26.77
CA GLU A 34 -9.34 -0.79 -27.41
C GLU A 34 -10.42 -1.47 -26.56
N ASP A 35 -10.08 -2.57 -25.89
CA ASP A 35 -10.99 -3.28 -24.98
C ASP A 35 -11.43 -2.39 -23.79
N ALA A 36 -10.56 -1.46 -23.38
CA ALA A 36 -10.83 -0.50 -22.31
C ALA A 36 -11.39 0.85 -22.81
N ARG A 37 -11.43 1.07 -24.13
CA ARG A 37 -11.81 2.35 -24.78
C ARG A 37 -13.13 2.94 -24.29
N PRO A 38 -14.20 2.19 -23.98
CA PRO A 38 -15.45 2.78 -23.50
C PRO A 38 -15.30 3.64 -22.24
N THR A 39 -14.27 3.38 -21.43
CA THR A 39 -13.99 4.12 -20.19
C THR A 39 -12.65 4.86 -20.21
N LEU A 40 -11.82 4.64 -21.22
CA LEU A 40 -10.45 5.13 -21.30
C LEU A 40 -10.34 6.37 -22.21
N PRO A 41 -9.97 7.54 -21.66
CA PRO A 41 -9.59 8.69 -22.50
C PRO A 41 -8.33 8.42 -23.31
N ARG A 42 -8.24 9.07 -24.47
CA ARG A 42 -7.05 9.07 -25.34
C ARG A 42 -6.66 10.51 -25.70
N PHE A 43 -5.41 10.86 -25.38
CA PHE A 43 -4.79 12.13 -25.74
C PHE A 43 -3.66 11.88 -26.74
N VAL A 44 -3.47 12.81 -27.67
CA VAL A 44 -2.36 12.76 -28.65
C VAL A 44 -1.48 14.00 -28.49
N VAL A 45 -0.17 13.81 -28.38
CA VAL A 45 0.82 14.87 -28.15
C VAL A 45 2.02 14.70 -29.07
N GLN A 46 2.79 15.77 -29.25
CA GLN A 46 4.10 15.71 -29.89
C GLN A 46 5.12 15.17 -28.89
N GLY A 47 5.93 14.19 -29.30
CA GLY A 47 6.92 13.57 -28.43
C GLY A 47 7.92 14.56 -27.84
N GLU A 48 8.22 15.65 -28.55
CA GLU A 48 9.11 16.74 -28.10
C GLU A 48 8.58 17.49 -26.88
N LYS A 49 7.26 17.43 -26.63
CA LYS A 49 6.60 18.03 -25.46
C LYS A 49 6.64 17.13 -24.23
N VAL A 50 7.19 15.92 -24.35
CA VAL A 50 7.34 14.97 -23.25
C VAL A 50 8.82 14.82 -22.90
N LYS A 51 9.16 15.04 -21.62
CA LYS A 51 10.56 15.07 -21.17
C LYS A 51 10.75 14.31 -19.85
N PRO A 52 11.41 13.14 -19.86
CA PRO A 52 11.87 12.48 -18.65
C PRO A 52 12.92 13.32 -17.91
N ILE A 53 12.84 13.37 -16.58
CA ILE A 53 13.83 14.02 -15.71
C ILE A 53 14.68 12.93 -15.06
N LEU A 54 16.01 13.10 -15.09
CA LEU A 54 16.94 12.03 -14.72
C LEU A 54 17.39 12.05 -13.25
N SER A 55 17.21 13.16 -12.53
CA SER A 55 17.66 13.28 -11.14
C SER A 55 16.62 13.94 -10.21
N PRO A 56 16.62 13.57 -8.91
CA PRO A 56 15.81 14.23 -7.88
C PRO A 56 16.04 15.73 -7.79
N SER A 57 17.30 16.17 -7.92
CA SER A 57 17.68 17.59 -7.84
C SER A 57 17.12 18.39 -9.01
N GLN A 58 17.13 17.83 -10.22
CA GLN A 58 16.54 18.48 -11.38
C GLN A 58 15.02 18.55 -11.24
N PHE A 59 14.38 17.48 -10.76
CA PHE A 59 12.94 17.48 -10.46
C PHE A 59 12.55 18.63 -9.51
N TYR A 60 13.28 18.81 -8.42
CA TYR A 60 13.00 19.90 -7.48
C TYR A 60 13.29 21.28 -8.06
N SER A 61 14.37 21.43 -8.85
CA SER A 61 14.67 22.68 -9.54
C SER A 61 13.57 23.06 -10.53
N ASP A 62 13.19 22.13 -11.41
CA ASP A 62 12.13 22.31 -12.41
C ASP A 62 10.80 22.67 -11.74
N MET A 63 10.43 21.97 -10.66
CA MET A 63 9.23 22.28 -9.89
C MET A 63 9.23 23.74 -9.40
N LYS A 64 10.34 24.21 -8.83
CA LYS A 64 10.44 25.62 -8.38
C LYS A 64 10.35 26.61 -9.53
N ASP A 65 10.99 26.31 -10.66
CA ASP A 65 10.96 27.18 -11.82
C ASP A 65 9.57 27.26 -12.44
N TYR A 66 8.84 26.14 -12.50
CA TYR A 66 7.43 26.15 -12.92
C TYR A 66 6.52 26.88 -11.94
N ILE A 67 6.74 26.77 -10.62
CA ILE A 67 5.99 27.56 -9.62
C ILE A 67 6.21 29.06 -9.86
N ARG A 68 7.46 29.49 -10.06
CA ARG A 68 7.79 30.89 -10.36
C ARG A 68 7.23 31.34 -11.71
N GLY A 69 7.12 30.41 -12.66
CA GLY A 69 6.61 30.63 -14.01
C GLY A 69 5.08 30.63 -14.14
N ALA A 70 4.35 30.00 -13.22
CA ALA A 70 2.90 29.88 -13.30
C ALA A 70 2.19 31.23 -13.27
N ARG A 71 1.10 31.35 -14.02
CA ARG A 71 0.29 32.57 -14.16
C ARG A 71 -1.16 32.39 -13.74
N LYS A 72 -1.74 31.22 -13.94
CA LYS A 72 -3.17 30.95 -13.71
C LYS A 72 -3.38 29.98 -12.57
N SER A 73 -2.69 28.83 -12.59
CA SER A 73 -2.94 27.77 -11.61
C SER A 73 -1.73 26.91 -11.32
N ILE A 74 -1.61 26.52 -10.05
CA ILE A 74 -0.71 25.48 -9.56
C ILE A 74 -1.56 24.43 -8.86
N THR A 75 -1.39 23.15 -9.20
CA THR A 75 -2.02 22.04 -8.46
C THR A 75 -0.95 21.04 -8.02
N LEU A 76 -0.86 20.76 -6.73
CA LEU A 76 0.11 19.82 -6.16
C LEU A 76 -0.63 18.72 -5.40
N ALA A 77 -0.55 17.49 -5.87
CA ALA A 77 -1.04 16.31 -5.17
C ALA A 77 0.13 15.38 -4.82
N ALA A 78 0.26 15.01 -3.54
CA ALA A 78 1.30 14.10 -3.05
C ALA A 78 0.83 13.38 -1.78
N LEU A 79 1.50 12.32 -1.35
CA LEU A 79 1.13 11.67 -0.09
C LEU A 79 1.28 12.63 1.11
N TYR A 80 2.39 13.38 1.14
CA TYR A 80 2.68 14.39 2.15
C TYR A 80 3.67 15.44 1.61
N LEU A 81 3.77 16.54 2.34
CA LEU A 81 4.83 17.53 2.25
C LEU A 81 5.75 17.40 3.48
N GLY A 82 7.06 17.29 3.28
CA GLY A 82 8.02 17.19 4.36
C GLY A 82 7.97 18.42 5.28
N HIS A 83 8.12 18.20 6.59
CA HIS A 83 8.03 19.27 7.60
C HIS A 83 9.14 20.33 7.47
N ALA A 84 10.24 20.03 6.77
CA ALA A 84 11.38 20.91 6.59
C ALA A 84 11.37 21.69 5.25
N GLU A 85 10.34 21.52 4.40
CA GLU A 85 10.31 22.06 3.03
C GLU A 85 9.93 23.55 2.96
N ASN A 86 10.54 24.38 3.82
CA ASN A 86 10.30 25.82 3.88
C ASN A 86 10.67 26.54 2.56
N ASP A 87 11.69 26.05 1.84
CA ASP A 87 12.10 26.62 0.54
C ASP A 87 10.99 26.50 -0.51
N LEU A 88 10.28 25.37 -0.54
CA LEU A 88 9.13 25.17 -1.43
C LEU A 88 7.96 26.09 -1.04
N ILE A 89 7.67 26.21 0.26
CA ILE A 89 6.63 27.11 0.78
C ILE A 89 6.95 28.57 0.45
N ASN A 90 8.20 28.99 0.61
CA ASN A 90 8.65 30.34 0.27
C ASN A 90 8.51 30.61 -1.23
N THR A 91 8.84 29.62 -2.07
CA THR A 91 8.68 29.72 -3.53
C THR A 91 7.20 29.89 -3.92
N LEU A 92 6.28 29.14 -3.29
CA LEU A 92 4.84 29.31 -3.50
C LEU A 92 4.35 30.69 -3.04
N SER A 93 4.79 31.14 -1.86
CA SER A 93 4.41 32.44 -1.29
C SER A 93 4.89 33.60 -2.17
N GLU A 94 6.09 33.51 -2.74
CA GLU A 94 6.61 34.49 -3.70
C GLU A 94 5.74 34.54 -4.97
N ALA A 95 5.40 33.38 -5.54
CA ALA A 95 4.56 33.31 -6.73
C ALA A 95 3.15 33.90 -6.50
N LEU A 96 2.52 33.58 -5.36
CA LEU A 96 1.22 34.10 -4.93
C LEU A 96 1.24 35.61 -4.69
N ARG A 97 2.28 36.11 -4.02
CA ARG A 97 2.45 37.56 -3.78
C ARG A 97 2.53 38.35 -5.08
N ASN A 98 3.25 37.80 -6.05
CA ASN A 98 3.51 38.47 -7.32
C ASN A 98 2.33 38.38 -8.30
N ARG A 99 1.33 37.53 -8.05
CA ARG A 99 0.26 37.21 -9.00
C ARG A 99 -1.09 37.04 -8.29
N PRO A 100 -1.85 38.13 -8.09
CA PRO A 100 -3.12 38.09 -7.35
C PRO A 100 -4.18 37.12 -7.89
N ASP A 101 -4.13 36.83 -9.20
CA ASP A 101 -5.07 35.93 -9.87
C ASP A 101 -4.65 34.45 -9.83
N LEU A 102 -3.42 34.16 -9.40
CA LEU A 102 -2.88 32.79 -9.34
C LEU A 102 -3.68 31.96 -8.33
N LYS A 103 -4.11 30.76 -8.72
CA LYS A 103 -4.76 29.80 -7.81
C LYS A 103 -3.81 28.65 -7.49
N VAL A 104 -3.73 28.27 -6.22
CA VAL A 104 -2.93 27.15 -5.74
C VAL A 104 -3.84 26.14 -5.05
N ASN A 105 -3.89 24.93 -5.59
CA ASN A 105 -4.64 23.81 -5.01
C ASN A 105 -3.67 22.74 -4.53
N LEU A 106 -3.72 22.40 -3.24
CA LEU A 106 -2.92 21.33 -2.65
C LEU A 106 -3.83 20.20 -2.20
N LEU A 107 -3.49 18.97 -2.60
CA LEU A 107 -4.16 17.75 -2.15
C LEU A 107 -3.14 16.84 -1.48
N LEU A 108 -3.29 16.58 -0.18
CA LEU A 108 -2.46 15.64 0.57
C LEU A 108 -3.31 14.53 1.18
N ASP A 109 -2.66 13.47 1.64
CA ASP A 109 -3.33 12.49 2.50
C ASP A 109 -3.50 13.08 3.90
N GLY A 110 -4.67 12.91 4.50
CA GLY A 110 -5.02 13.49 5.79
C GLY A 110 -4.35 12.79 6.96
N LEU A 111 -4.12 11.47 6.89
CA LEU A 111 -3.39 10.77 7.95
C LEU A 111 -1.91 11.15 7.94
N ARG A 112 -1.31 11.20 6.75
CA ARG A 112 0.11 11.58 6.59
C ARG A 112 0.34 13.08 6.74
N GLY A 113 -0.59 13.89 6.26
CA GLY A 113 -0.49 15.34 6.24
C GLY A 113 -0.74 15.99 7.60
N THR A 114 -1.46 15.34 8.51
CA THR A 114 -1.71 15.84 9.88
C THR A 114 -0.81 15.19 10.93
N ARG A 115 0.00 14.20 10.56
CA ARG A 115 0.90 13.51 11.48
C ARG A 115 1.94 14.47 12.04
N ASP A 116 1.88 14.71 13.35
CA ASP A 116 2.88 15.52 14.04
C ASP A 116 4.18 14.72 14.21
N THR A 117 5.28 15.35 13.83
CA THR A 117 6.64 14.81 13.92
C THR A 117 7.42 15.36 15.12
N GLY A 118 6.77 16.15 15.99
CA GLY A 118 7.42 16.96 17.03
C GLY A 118 8.02 18.26 16.47
N LYS A 119 8.07 18.40 15.14
CA LYS A 119 8.45 19.61 14.40
C LYS A 119 7.27 20.16 13.58
N GLY A 120 6.05 19.69 13.84
CA GLY A 120 4.85 19.97 13.06
C GLY A 120 4.52 18.90 12.02
N SER A 121 3.50 19.20 11.21
CA SER A 121 2.94 18.35 10.15
C SER A 121 2.90 19.11 8.81
N SER A 122 2.55 18.43 7.72
CA SER A 122 2.33 19.11 6.42
C SER A 122 1.24 20.18 6.53
N ALA A 123 0.16 19.88 7.28
CA ALA A 123 -0.95 20.79 7.51
C ALA A 123 -0.51 22.06 8.26
N SER A 124 0.28 21.92 9.33
CA SER A 124 0.78 23.08 10.08
C SER A 124 1.80 23.90 9.28
N LEU A 125 2.61 23.25 8.42
CA LEU A 125 3.55 23.95 7.54
C LEU A 125 2.83 24.76 6.45
N LEU A 126 1.71 24.25 5.94
CA LEU A 126 0.93 24.89 4.88
C LEU A 126 -0.07 25.94 5.40
N TYR A 127 -0.51 25.83 6.64
CA TYR A 127 -1.50 26.75 7.23
C TYR A 127 -1.14 28.24 7.09
N PRO A 128 0.11 28.69 7.34
CA PRO A 128 0.50 30.08 7.13
C PRO A 128 0.28 30.58 5.70
N LEU A 129 0.45 29.70 4.70
CA LEU A 129 0.22 30.03 3.29
C LEU A 129 -1.27 30.24 3.01
N LEU A 130 -2.13 29.37 3.54
CA LEU A 130 -3.59 29.52 3.46
C LEU A 130 -4.05 30.83 4.11
N LYS A 131 -3.57 31.10 5.33
CA LYS A 131 -3.93 32.30 6.10
C LYS A 131 -3.51 33.59 5.38
N ALA A 132 -2.34 33.61 4.76
CA ALA A 132 -1.85 34.77 4.02
C ALA A 132 -2.59 35.01 2.70
N TYR A 133 -3.08 33.95 2.04
CA TYR A 133 -3.68 34.04 0.71
C TYR A 133 -5.01 33.26 0.60
N PRO A 134 -6.03 33.58 1.43
CA PRO A 134 -7.25 32.77 1.56
C PRO A 134 -8.09 32.67 0.28
N ASN A 135 -7.98 33.67 -0.61
CA ASN A 135 -8.69 33.69 -1.90
C ASN A 135 -7.93 33.01 -3.04
N GLN A 136 -6.66 32.65 -2.83
CA GLN A 136 -5.80 32.05 -3.84
C GLN A 136 -5.47 30.58 -3.53
N VAL A 137 -5.38 30.22 -2.25
CA VAL A 137 -4.92 28.90 -1.79
C VAL A 137 -6.09 28.05 -1.32
N ARG A 138 -6.13 26.79 -1.77
CA ARG A 138 -7.02 25.75 -1.24
C ARG A 138 -6.20 24.52 -0.87
N ILE A 139 -6.52 23.92 0.27
CA ILE A 139 -5.81 22.77 0.80
C ILE A 139 -6.81 21.70 1.20
N ALA A 140 -6.68 20.54 0.57
CA ALA A 140 -7.52 19.37 0.77
C ALA A 140 -6.70 18.22 1.38
N LEU A 141 -7.27 17.55 2.38
CA LEU A 141 -6.68 16.43 3.10
C LEU A 141 -7.60 15.22 3.00
N TYR A 142 -7.26 14.26 2.13
CA TYR A 142 -8.06 13.06 1.91
C TYR A 142 -7.99 12.11 3.11
N HIS A 143 -9.13 11.61 3.58
CA HIS A 143 -9.14 10.57 4.61
C HIS A 143 -9.79 9.30 4.07
N THR A 144 -9.16 8.15 4.30
CA THR A 144 -9.73 6.87 3.87
C THR A 144 -11.04 6.56 4.61
N PRO A 145 -12.10 6.13 3.92
CA PRO A 145 -13.35 5.73 4.58
C PRO A 145 -13.25 4.34 5.23
N ASP A 146 -12.19 3.59 4.96
CA ASP A 146 -11.98 2.27 5.55
C ASP A 146 -11.48 2.36 7.01
N LEU A 147 -11.07 3.55 7.46
CA LEU A 147 -10.72 3.85 8.84
C LEU A 147 -11.86 4.63 9.52
N SER A 148 -12.93 3.91 9.86
CA SER A 148 -14.19 4.46 10.40
C SER A 148 -14.68 3.71 11.64
N GLY A 149 -15.54 4.35 12.45
CA GLY A 149 -16.19 3.73 13.60
C GLY A 149 -15.23 3.15 14.64
N LEU A 150 -15.56 1.97 15.19
CA LEU A 150 -14.77 1.22 16.18
C LEU A 150 -13.31 1.01 15.72
N LEU A 151 -13.07 0.79 14.42
CA LEU A 151 -11.71 0.57 13.90
C LEU A 151 -10.81 1.79 14.15
N LYS A 152 -11.32 3.03 14.04
CA LYS A 152 -10.56 4.25 14.32
C LYS A 152 -10.30 4.45 15.82
N GLN A 153 -11.22 4.01 16.67
CA GLN A 153 -11.10 4.14 18.13
C GLN A 153 -10.08 3.16 18.73
N VAL A 154 -9.91 2.01 18.08
CA VAL A 154 -9.11 0.89 18.59
C VAL A 154 -7.73 0.78 17.93
N MET A 155 -7.55 1.32 16.72
CA MET A 155 -6.29 1.25 15.99
C MET A 155 -5.29 2.28 16.52
N PRO A 156 -4.07 1.86 16.95
CA PRO A 156 -3.04 2.82 17.34
C PRO A 156 -2.68 3.72 16.15
N PRO A 157 -2.45 5.04 16.36
CA PRO A 157 -2.25 6.01 15.28
C PRO A 157 -1.23 5.63 14.21
N ARG A 158 -0.21 4.83 14.58
CA ARG A 158 0.84 4.33 13.67
C ARG A 158 0.36 3.29 12.64
N PHE A 159 -0.79 2.64 12.85
CA PHE A 159 -1.33 1.61 11.95
C PHE A 159 -2.46 2.12 11.05
N ASN A 160 -2.98 3.32 11.33
CA ASN A 160 -4.06 3.97 10.57
C ASN A 160 -3.76 4.06 9.08
N GLU A 161 -2.48 4.27 8.75
CA GLU A 161 -1.98 4.42 7.39
C GLU A 161 -2.03 3.10 6.59
N GLY A 162 -2.16 1.94 7.25
CA GLY A 162 -2.23 0.60 6.64
C GLY A 162 -3.54 0.29 5.94
N ILE A 163 -4.57 1.07 6.20
CA ILE A 163 -5.94 0.79 5.80
C ILE A 163 -6.23 1.30 4.38
N GLY A 164 -5.63 2.43 4.00
CA GLY A 164 -5.68 3.01 2.65
C GLY A 164 -5.27 4.48 2.68
N LEU A 165 -4.64 4.97 1.62
CA LEU A 165 -4.11 6.35 1.53
C LEU A 165 -4.44 7.00 0.18
N MET A 166 -4.44 8.32 0.14
CA MET A 166 -4.33 9.05 -1.13
C MET A 166 -2.88 9.00 -1.61
N HIS A 167 -2.66 8.27 -2.69
CA HIS A 167 -1.33 7.99 -3.18
C HIS A 167 -1.04 8.63 -4.55
N LEU A 168 -1.78 9.66 -4.95
CA LEU A 168 -1.47 10.44 -6.15
C LEU A 168 -0.15 11.24 -6.01
N LYS A 169 0.54 11.46 -7.13
CA LYS A 169 1.74 12.31 -7.28
C LYS A 169 1.67 13.06 -8.61
N ILE A 170 0.96 14.18 -8.57
CA ILE A 170 0.58 14.98 -9.73
C ILE A 170 0.96 16.43 -9.42
N TYR A 171 1.74 17.05 -10.29
CA TYR A 171 2.16 18.44 -10.12
C TYR A 171 1.89 19.19 -11.40
N SER A 172 1.02 20.19 -11.38
CA SER A 172 0.68 20.99 -12.55
C SER A 172 0.93 22.47 -12.33
N PHE A 173 1.31 23.13 -13.42
CA PHE A 173 1.66 24.54 -13.50
C PHE A 173 1.15 25.07 -14.85
N ASP A 174 0.00 25.74 -14.83
CA ASP A 174 -0.75 26.12 -16.02
C ASP A 174 -0.99 24.92 -16.97
N ASP A 175 -0.33 24.89 -18.13
CA ASP A 175 -0.42 23.83 -19.16
C ASP A 175 0.73 22.82 -19.08
N THR A 176 1.51 22.83 -17.99
CA THR A 176 2.61 21.88 -17.76
C THR A 176 2.25 20.93 -16.62
N LEU A 177 2.48 19.63 -16.84
CA LEU A 177 2.25 18.56 -15.88
C LEU A 177 3.55 17.81 -15.63
N ILE A 178 3.88 17.54 -14.37
CA ILE A 178 4.87 16.54 -13.96
C ILE A 178 4.12 15.36 -13.33
N MET A 179 4.26 14.19 -13.93
CA MET A 179 3.85 12.91 -13.34
C MET A 179 5.05 12.24 -12.71
N SER A 180 4.90 11.75 -11.47
CA SER A 180 5.99 11.11 -10.74
C SER A 180 5.49 10.04 -9.78
N GLY A 181 6.42 9.29 -9.18
CA GLY A 181 6.19 8.49 -7.98
C GLY A 181 6.67 9.17 -6.68
N ALA A 182 7.32 10.34 -6.78
CA ALA A 182 8.02 11.02 -5.69
C ALA A 182 7.10 11.91 -4.85
N ASN A 183 7.30 11.95 -3.53
CA ASN A 183 6.60 12.92 -2.66
C ASN A 183 7.36 14.24 -2.59
N MET A 184 6.74 15.26 -1.98
CA MET A 184 7.38 16.56 -1.76
C MET A 184 8.19 16.52 -0.45
N SER A 185 9.39 15.94 -0.46
CA SER A 185 10.27 15.93 0.71
C SER A 185 11.75 15.85 0.34
N HIS A 186 12.61 16.24 1.28
CA HIS A 186 14.05 16.37 1.11
C HIS A 186 14.71 15.19 0.40
N ASP A 187 14.43 13.95 0.83
CA ASP A 187 15.02 12.75 0.23
C ASP A 187 14.63 12.62 -1.26
N TYR A 188 13.37 12.91 -1.61
CA TYR A 188 12.88 12.91 -2.99
C TYR A 188 13.40 14.08 -3.84
N PHE A 189 14.01 15.09 -3.21
CA PHE A 189 14.67 16.20 -3.87
C PHE A 189 16.18 16.02 -3.98
N THR A 190 16.76 15.01 -3.31
CA THR A 190 18.22 14.85 -3.19
C THR A 190 18.70 13.46 -3.60
N ASN A 191 18.40 12.43 -2.82
CA ASN A 191 19.06 11.11 -2.88
C ASN A 191 18.10 9.90 -2.88
N ARG A 192 16.81 10.10 -3.16
CA ARG A 192 15.85 9.02 -3.41
C ARG A 192 15.52 8.95 -4.88
N GLN A 193 16.04 7.92 -5.55
CA GLN A 193 15.81 7.70 -6.98
C GLN A 193 14.35 7.30 -7.22
N ASP A 194 13.61 8.15 -7.92
CA ASP A 194 12.27 7.86 -8.44
C ASP A 194 12.23 8.23 -9.94
N ARG A 195 11.03 8.26 -10.53
CA ARG A 195 10.80 8.68 -11.93
C ARG A 195 9.98 9.94 -12.01
N TYR A 196 10.23 10.73 -13.05
CA TYR A 196 9.54 11.99 -13.28
C TYR A 196 9.47 12.24 -14.78
N ILE A 197 8.29 12.54 -15.30
CA ILE A 197 8.10 12.91 -16.70
C ILE A 197 7.28 14.18 -16.76
N THR A 198 7.81 15.17 -17.46
CA THR A 198 7.14 16.44 -17.75
C THR A 198 6.38 16.34 -19.07
N PHE A 199 5.18 16.89 -19.10
CA PHE A 199 4.30 17.02 -20.26
C PHE A 199 3.95 18.49 -20.41
N HIS A 200 4.30 19.10 -21.55
CA HIS A 200 3.91 20.45 -21.89
C HIS A 200 2.67 20.42 -22.80
N ASP A 201 1.54 20.05 -22.22
CA ASP A 201 0.29 19.89 -22.95
C ASP A 201 -0.92 20.24 -22.07
N LYS A 202 -1.79 21.10 -22.61
CA LYS A 202 -2.94 21.62 -21.89
C LYS A 202 -3.95 20.53 -21.54
N ASP A 203 -4.28 19.64 -22.48
CA ASP A 203 -5.42 18.75 -22.34
C ASP A 203 -5.15 17.65 -21.30
N ILE A 204 -3.93 17.09 -21.30
CA ILE A 204 -3.54 16.12 -20.26
C ILE A 204 -3.38 16.80 -18.90
N THR A 205 -2.93 18.05 -18.86
CA THR A 205 -2.83 18.82 -17.62
C THR A 205 -4.21 19.12 -17.04
N GLU A 206 -5.18 19.47 -17.89
CA GLU A 206 -6.58 19.69 -17.49
C GLU A 206 -7.23 18.40 -16.96
N TYR A 207 -6.96 17.24 -17.57
CA TYR A 207 -7.43 15.95 -17.07
C TYR A 207 -6.99 15.69 -15.63
N TYR A 208 -5.70 15.87 -15.35
CA TYR A 208 -5.14 15.59 -14.02
C TYR A 208 -5.52 16.68 -13.00
N ASN A 209 -5.67 17.94 -13.42
CA ASN A 209 -6.23 19.00 -12.59
C ASN A 209 -7.67 18.66 -12.15
N ASP A 210 -8.50 18.20 -13.08
CA ASP A 210 -9.88 17.78 -12.79
C ASP A 210 -9.89 16.54 -11.88
N LEU A 211 -9.00 15.56 -12.09
CA LEU A 211 -8.86 14.41 -11.19
C LEU A 211 -8.52 14.85 -9.75
N VAL A 212 -7.54 15.73 -9.59
CA VAL A 212 -7.15 16.26 -8.27
C VAL A 212 -8.29 17.08 -7.65
N SER A 213 -9.01 17.88 -8.45
CA SER A 213 -10.18 18.63 -7.98
C SER A 213 -11.29 17.69 -7.49
N VAL A 214 -11.57 16.61 -8.22
CA VAL A 214 -12.59 15.62 -7.84
C VAL A 214 -12.21 14.87 -6.56
N VAL A 215 -10.94 14.50 -6.38
CA VAL A 215 -10.50 13.89 -5.11
C VAL A 215 -10.51 14.92 -3.98
N SER A 216 -10.20 16.18 -4.27
CA SER A 216 -10.26 17.28 -3.29
C SER A 216 -11.69 17.54 -2.81
N SER A 217 -12.72 17.42 -3.67
CA SER A 217 -14.12 17.53 -3.23
C SER A 217 -14.58 16.34 -2.38
N LEU A 218 -13.81 15.24 -2.37
CA LEU A 218 -14.01 14.07 -1.52
C LEU A 218 -13.07 14.09 -0.29
N SER A 219 -12.51 15.25 0.06
CA SER A 219 -11.50 15.40 1.10
C SER A 219 -11.90 16.47 2.09
N TYR A 220 -11.32 16.44 3.30
CA TYR A 220 -11.48 17.53 4.24
C TYR A 220 -10.76 18.78 3.71
N SER A 221 -11.43 19.92 3.79
CA SER A 221 -10.81 21.22 3.53
C SER A 221 -10.13 21.73 4.80
N LEU A 222 -8.88 22.19 4.68
CA LEU A 222 -8.19 22.90 5.76
C LEU A 222 -8.70 24.35 5.76
N GLN A 223 -9.25 24.77 6.90
CA GLN A 223 -9.82 26.09 7.10
C GLN A 223 -9.14 26.82 8.26
N ASP A 224 -9.10 28.15 8.18
CA ASP A 224 -8.65 28.99 9.28
C ASP A 224 -9.59 28.87 10.49
N ASP A 225 -9.00 28.81 11.67
CA ASP A 225 -9.69 28.72 12.95
C ASP A 225 -8.89 29.48 14.04
N ASN A 226 -8.98 30.82 14.01
CA ASN A 226 -8.42 31.72 15.03
C ASN A 226 -6.98 31.38 15.45
N ASP A 227 -6.02 31.58 14.54
CA ASP A 227 -4.59 31.24 14.72
C ASP A 227 -4.25 29.75 14.74
N THR A 228 -5.24 28.90 14.48
CA THR A 228 -5.07 27.46 14.22
C THR A 228 -5.83 27.06 12.95
N PHE A 229 -5.86 25.77 12.64
CA PHE A 229 -6.65 25.26 11.52
C PHE A 229 -7.63 24.19 11.98
N LYS A 230 -8.74 24.09 11.27
CA LYS A 230 -9.71 22.99 11.39
C LYS A 230 -9.91 22.29 10.06
N LEU A 231 -10.42 21.07 10.15
CA LEU A 231 -10.76 20.24 9.00
C LEU A 231 -12.28 20.09 8.91
N SER A 232 -12.85 20.38 7.76
CA SER A 232 -14.30 20.23 7.53
C SER A 232 -14.58 19.72 6.13
N MET A 233 -15.63 18.90 6.01
CA MET A 233 -16.15 18.47 4.71
C MET A 233 -17.00 19.58 4.09
N GLU A 234 -17.07 19.61 2.77
CA GLU A 234 -18.02 20.45 2.06
C GLU A 234 -19.47 20.02 2.36
N THR A 235 -20.37 21.00 2.45
CA THR A 235 -21.78 20.75 2.77
C THR A 235 -22.41 19.79 1.76
N GLY A 236 -23.05 18.73 2.25
CA GLY A 236 -23.72 17.72 1.42
C GLY A 236 -22.82 16.58 0.95
N VAL A 237 -21.52 16.60 1.29
CA VAL A 237 -20.63 15.44 1.12
C VAL A 237 -20.63 14.63 2.43
N PRO A 238 -20.94 13.32 2.40
CA PRO A 238 -20.89 12.47 3.59
C PRO A 238 -19.50 12.49 4.24
N ASP A 239 -19.40 12.32 5.56
CA ASP A 239 -18.09 12.29 6.21
C ASP A 239 -17.43 10.90 6.04
N PRO A 240 -16.17 10.80 5.60
CA PRO A 240 -15.52 9.51 5.35
C PRO A 240 -15.35 8.65 6.63
N VAL A 241 -15.26 9.28 7.80
CA VAL A 241 -15.07 8.60 9.09
C VAL A 241 -16.40 8.25 9.76
N LYS A 242 -17.38 9.15 9.69
CA LYS A 242 -18.70 8.98 10.34
C LYS A 242 -19.67 8.21 9.45
N ASP A 243 -19.67 8.49 8.15
CA ASP A 243 -20.66 8.02 7.18
C ASP A 243 -20.02 7.16 6.08
N SER A 244 -19.03 6.32 6.44
CA SER A 244 -18.16 5.57 5.51
C SER A 244 -18.90 4.88 4.34
N LYS A 245 -20.04 4.23 4.60
CA LYS A 245 -20.81 3.54 3.55
C LYS A 245 -21.42 4.51 2.55
N GLU A 246 -22.01 5.60 3.04
CA GLU A 246 -22.60 6.64 2.19
C GLU A 246 -21.51 7.40 1.44
N PHE A 247 -20.39 7.71 2.11
CA PHE A 247 -19.22 8.31 1.49
C PHE A 247 -18.69 7.45 0.34
N LYS A 248 -18.52 6.14 0.52
CA LYS A 248 -18.05 5.25 -0.56
C LYS A 248 -19.00 5.23 -1.76
N SER A 249 -20.31 5.23 -1.51
CA SER A 249 -21.32 5.30 -2.58
C SER A 249 -21.24 6.64 -3.33
N HIS A 250 -21.16 7.74 -2.59
CA HIS A 250 -21.00 9.09 -3.15
C HIS A 250 -19.70 9.21 -3.95
N ALA A 251 -18.57 8.81 -3.37
CA ALA A 251 -17.26 8.82 -4.01
C ALA A 251 -17.23 7.96 -5.28
N ASN A 252 -17.80 6.76 -5.25
CA ASN A 252 -17.94 5.92 -6.44
C ASN A 252 -18.69 6.65 -7.56
N LYS A 253 -19.87 7.22 -7.26
CA LYS A 253 -20.67 7.96 -8.24
C LYS A 253 -19.89 9.15 -8.83
N THR A 254 -19.21 9.90 -7.97
CA THR A 254 -18.41 11.08 -8.33
C THR A 254 -17.23 10.70 -9.25
N ILE A 255 -16.45 9.67 -8.89
CA ILE A 255 -15.33 9.19 -9.71
C ILE A 255 -15.81 8.57 -11.03
N LEU A 256 -16.91 7.80 -11.03
CA LEU A 256 -17.48 7.28 -12.27
C LEU A 256 -17.99 8.41 -13.18
N GLY A 257 -18.51 9.50 -12.60
CA GLY A 257 -18.88 10.71 -13.33
C GLY A 257 -17.67 11.35 -14.02
N PHE A 258 -16.55 11.48 -13.31
CA PHE A 258 -15.27 11.93 -13.87
C PHE A 258 -14.79 11.03 -15.01
N LEU A 259 -14.75 9.72 -14.80
CA LEU A 259 -14.32 8.76 -15.83
C LEU A 259 -15.22 8.81 -17.07
N LYS A 260 -16.54 8.94 -16.88
CA LYS A 260 -17.50 9.07 -17.99
C LYS A 260 -17.38 10.41 -18.73
N LYS A 261 -17.04 11.51 -18.04
CA LYS A 261 -16.76 12.81 -18.65
C LYS A 261 -15.58 12.67 -19.61
N TRP A 262 -14.46 12.14 -19.12
CA TRP A 262 -13.22 12.06 -19.88
C TRP A 262 -13.15 10.91 -20.87
N SER A 263 -13.92 9.82 -20.70
CA SER A 263 -13.95 8.75 -21.71
C SER A 263 -14.46 9.23 -23.08
N LYS A 264 -15.17 10.36 -23.13
CA LYS A 264 -15.59 11.03 -24.38
C LYS A 264 -14.41 11.70 -25.10
N THR A 265 -13.32 11.99 -24.40
CA THR A 265 -12.09 12.53 -24.98
C THR A 265 -11.39 11.42 -25.75
N GLN A 266 -11.73 11.33 -27.03
CA GLN A 266 -11.18 10.39 -28.00
C GLN A 266 -10.44 11.18 -29.06
N GLN A 267 -9.42 11.94 -28.66
CA GLN A 267 -8.63 12.70 -29.62
C GLN A 267 -8.09 11.71 -30.66
N SER A 268 -8.51 11.91 -31.90
CA SER A 268 -7.97 11.15 -33.03
C SER A 268 -6.71 11.86 -33.48
N PRO A 269 -5.68 11.14 -33.95
CA PRO A 269 -4.58 11.77 -34.68
C PRO A 269 -5.20 12.36 -35.96
N LYS A 270 -5.75 13.59 -35.87
CA LYS A 270 -6.36 14.28 -37.01
C LYS A 270 -5.34 14.98 -37.87
N ASP A 271 -4.08 15.01 -37.43
CA ASP A 271 -2.96 15.56 -38.17
C ASP A 271 -1.76 14.61 -38.07
N ALA A 272 -1.01 14.47 -39.16
CA ALA A 272 0.24 13.69 -39.25
C ALA A 272 1.38 14.23 -38.36
N THR A 273 1.07 15.11 -37.40
CA THR A 273 2.00 15.84 -36.52
C THR A 273 2.09 15.26 -35.11
N TYR A 274 1.20 14.34 -34.72
CA TYR A 274 1.20 13.71 -33.39
C TYR A 274 1.72 12.28 -33.48
N ASP A 275 2.76 11.98 -32.71
CA ASP A 275 3.50 10.71 -32.75
C ASP A 275 3.55 10.02 -31.37
N THR A 276 2.83 10.56 -30.40
CA THR A 276 2.79 10.07 -29.03
C THR A 276 1.35 10.09 -28.52
N THR A 277 0.90 8.97 -27.97
CA THR A 277 -0.45 8.79 -27.41
C THR A 277 -0.35 8.52 -25.92
N LEU A 278 -1.22 9.18 -25.16
CA LEU A 278 -1.30 9.07 -23.70
C LEU A 278 -2.65 8.48 -23.29
N TYR A 279 -2.61 7.52 -22.37
CA TYR A 279 -3.76 6.82 -21.79
C TYR A 279 -3.72 6.93 -20.27
N PRO A 280 -4.36 7.95 -19.66
CA PRO A 280 -4.39 8.07 -18.21
C PRO A 280 -5.40 7.09 -17.61
N LEU A 281 -5.02 6.52 -16.47
CA LEU A 281 -5.70 5.45 -15.76
C LEU A 281 -5.85 5.81 -14.28
N VAL A 282 -6.98 5.38 -13.72
CA VAL A 282 -7.30 5.56 -12.30
C VAL A 282 -7.50 4.20 -11.62
N GLN A 283 -6.92 4.05 -10.43
CA GLN A 283 -7.12 2.90 -9.56
C GLN A 283 -7.56 3.39 -8.18
N MET A 284 -8.81 3.13 -7.82
CA MET A 284 -9.36 3.55 -6.53
C MET A 284 -10.16 2.38 -5.96
N GLY A 285 -9.43 1.43 -5.38
CA GLY A 285 -10.00 0.20 -4.85
C GLY A 285 -11.08 0.37 -3.79
N PRO A 286 -10.94 1.31 -2.83
CA PRO A 286 -11.98 1.62 -1.85
C PRO A 286 -13.32 2.03 -2.47
N PHE A 287 -13.29 2.55 -3.70
CA PHE A 287 -14.48 2.98 -4.44
C PHE A 287 -14.86 2.03 -5.58
N GLY A 288 -14.26 0.84 -5.66
CA GLY A 288 -14.57 -0.15 -6.70
C GLY A 288 -14.06 0.21 -8.11
N VAL A 289 -13.17 1.21 -8.24
CA VAL A 289 -12.58 1.60 -9.54
C VAL A 289 -11.32 0.76 -9.79
N ARG A 290 -11.32 0.01 -10.89
CA ARG A 290 -10.31 -0.99 -11.25
C ARG A 290 -9.73 -0.78 -12.66
N GLN A 291 -9.74 0.44 -13.17
CA GLN A 291 -9.40 0.73 -14.57
C GLN A 291 -7.93 0.38 -14.85
N ASP A 292 -7.02 0.85 -14.01
CA ASP A 292 -5.58 0.58 -14.13
C ASP A 292 -5.24 -0.90 -14.09
N GLU A 293 -5.79 -1.63 -13.11
CA GLU A 293 -5.56 -3.05 -12.92
C GLU A 293 -5.90 -3.85 -14.18
N ARG A 294 -7.06 -3.57 -14.79
CA ARG A 294 -7.54 -4.28 -15.98
C ARG A 294 -6.67 -3.99 -17.19
N VAL A 295 -6.31 -2.72 -17.41
CA VAL A 295 -5.48 -2.31 -18.55
C VAL A 295 -4.07 -2.84 -18.40
N THR A 296 -3.46 -2.73 -17.21
CA THR A 296 -2.12 -3.25 -16.94
C THR A 296 -2.06 -4.77 -17.14
N LEU A 297 -3.04 -5.53 -16.67
CA LEU A 297 -3.12 -6.98 -16.92
C LEU A 297 -3.25 -7.29 -18.42
N SER A 298 -4.05 -6.52 -19.15
CA SER A 298 -4.23 -6.69 -20.60
C SER A 298 -2.93 -6.44 -21.36
N VAL A 299 -2.16 -5.42 -20.96
CA VAL A 299 -0.82 -5.15 -21.50
C VAL A 299 0.16 -6.27 -21.19
N LEU A 300 0.20 -6.76 -19.95
CA LEU A 300 1.06 -7.90 -19.59
C LEU A 300 0.71 -9.14 -20.41
N ASP A 301 -0.57 -9.45 -20.59
CA ASP A 301 -1.01 -10.57 -21.41
C ASP A 301 -0.57 -10.41 -22.88
N HIS A 302 -0.82 -9.25 -23.47
CA HIS A 302 -0.46 -8.96 -24.86
C HIS A 302 1.05 -8.94 -25.11
N VAL A 303 1.88 -8.52 -24.14
CA VAL A 303 3.33 -8.45 -24.36
C VAL A 303 4.03 -9.74 -23.94
N LEU A 304 3.59 -10.40 -22.87
CA LEU A 304 4.30 -11.56 -22.29
C LEU A 304 3.79 -12.92 -22.79
N HIS A 305 2.55 -12.98 -23.27
CA HIS A 305 1.93 -14.23 -23.72
C HIS A 305 1.61 -14.27 -25.21
N ALA A 306 1.88 -13.19 -25.95
CA ALA A 306 1.62 -13.15 -27.37
C ALA A 306 2.45 -14.15 -28.18
N ARG A 307 1.82 -14.61 -29.27
CA ARG A 307 2.39 -15.46 -30.31
C ARG A 307 2.71 -14.59 -31.54
N GLY A 308 3.61 -15.04 -32.41
CA GLY A 308 3.90 -14.34 -33.66
C GLY A 308 4.75 -13.07 -33.47
N GLN A 309 4.28 -11.93 -33.97
CA GLN A 309 5.11 -10.71 -34.13
C GLN A 309 5.47 -9.94 -32.84
N HIS A 310 4.90 -10.32 -31.69
CA HIS A 310 5.33 -9.83 -30.38
C HIS A 310 6.36 -10.75 -29.70
N LYS A 311 6.70 -11.88 -30.35
CA LYS A 311 7.69 -12.82 -29.83
C LYS A 311 9.06 -12.14 -29.77
N ASN A 312 9.74 -12.31 -28.64
CA ASN A 312 11.05 -11.75 -28.30
C ASN A 312 11.04 -10.24 -28.01
N ALA A 313 9.90 -9.67 -27.60
CA ALA A 313 9.88 -8.32 -27.03
C ALA A 313 10.65 -8.31 -25.70
N LYS A 314 11.21 -7.16 -25.31
CA LYS A 314 11.82 -6.99 -23.98
C LYS A 314 10.92 -6.12 -23.12
N MET A 315 10.67 -6.56 -21.88
CA MET A 315 9.91 -5.79 -20.90
C MET A 315 10.77 -5.53 -19.66
N PHE A 316 10.84 -4.27 -19.27
CA PHE A 316 11.44 -3.86 -18.01
C PHE A 316 10.32 -3.41 -17.08
N ILE A 317 10.32 -3.86 -15.83
CA ILE A 317 9.35 -3.44 -14.81
C ILE A 317 10.13 -3.02 -13.58
N THR A 318 9.87 -1.82 -13.07
CA THR A 318 10.46 -1.34 -11.81
C THR A 318 9.39 -1.16 -10.74
N SER A 319 9.75 -1.46 -9.49
CA SER A 319 8.98 -1.09 -8.31
C SER A 319 9.93 -0.82 -7.14
N GLY A 320 9.62 0.19 -6.32
CA GLY A 320 10.38 0.47 -5.09
C GLY A 320 10.35 -0.69 -4.09
N TYR A 321 9.36 -1.58 -4.19
CA TYR A 321 9.20 -2.74 -3.32
C TYR A 321 8.91 -3.99 -4.15
N PHE A 322 9.72 -5.04 -3.99
CA PHE A 322 9.47 -6.33 -4.64
C PHE A 322 8.31 -7.08 -3.96
N ASN A 323 7.06 -6.68 -4.27
CA ASN A 323 5.84 -7.27 -3.72
C ASN A 323 4.66 -7.18 -4.71
N PHE A 324 4.85 -7.75 -5.89
CA PHE A 324 3.83 -7.78 -6.93
C PHE A 324 2.57 -8.55 -6.47
N GLU A 325 1.39 -8.05 -6.83
CA GLU A 325 0.14 -8.78 -6.66
C GLU A 325 0.19 -10.11 -7.44
N LYS A 326 -0.53 -11.13 -6.94
CA LYS A 326 -0.48 -12.51 -7.44
C LYS A 326 -0.81 -12.60 -8.93
N ARG A 327 -1.73 -11.79 -9.47
CA ARG A 327 -2.06 -11.81 -10.91
C ARG A 327 -0.92 -11.26 -11.77
N TYR A 328 -0.32 -10.14 -11.37
CA TYR A 328 0.87 -9.62 -12.05
C TYR A 328 2.04 -10.58 -11.97
N SER A 329 2.33 -11.11 -10.77
CA SER A 329 3.39 -12.11 -10.59
C SER A 329 3.16 -13.36 -11.45
N ARG A 330 1.90 -13.83 -11.56
CA ARG A 330 1.56 -14.98 -12.40
C ARG A 330 1.75 -14.67 -13.88
N ALA A 331 1.30 -13.52 -14.36
CA ALA A 331 1.48 -13.10 -15.76
C ALA A 331 2.98 -13.04 -16.11
N ILE A 332 3.80 -12.45 -15.24
CA ILE A 332 5.25 -12.36 -15.46
C ILE A 332 5.92 -13.73 -15.44
N VAL A 333 5.69 -14.53 -14.40
CA VAL A 333 6.32 -15.85 -14.24
C VAL A 333 6.00 -16.78 -15.41
N ASN A 334 4.78 -16.68 -15.95
CA ASN A 334 4.33 -17.52 -17.05
C ASN A 334 4.65 -16.94 -18.44
N SER A 335 5.53 -15.93 -18.54
CA SER A 335 5.97 -15.36 -19.83
C SER A 335 6.38 -16.47 -20.79
N ARG A 336 5.97 -16.38 -22.07
CA ARG A 336 6.20 -17.43 -23.07
C ARG A 336 7.23 -17.03 -24.12
N SER A 337 7.47 -15.74 -24.27
CA SER A 337 8.09 -15.23 -25.49
C SER A 337 8.91 -13.97 -25.29
N SER A 338 8.90 -13.35 -24.11
CA SER A 338 9.50 -12.02 -23.90
C SER A 338 10.54 -12.05 -22.78
N ASP A 339 11.67 -11.38 -23.01
CA ASP A 339 12.72 -11.18 -22.00
C ASP A 339 12.21 -10.16 -20.98
N VAL A 340 12.11 -10.55 -19.72
CA VAL A 340 11.64 -9.70 -18.63
C VAL A 340 12.78 -9.38 -17.66
N CYS A 341 12.93 -8.10 -17.35
CA CYS A 341 13.86 -7.62 -16.33
C CYS A 341 13.08 -6.85 -15.25
N LEU A 342 13.12 -7.34 -14.02
CA LEU A 342 12.52 -6.70 -12.86
C LEU A 342 13.58 -5.89 -12.12
N ILE A 343 13.31 -4.62 -11.82
CA ILE A 343 14.23 -3.74 -11.11
C ILE A 343 13.60 -3.37 -9.77
N ALA A 344 14.33 -3.60 -8.67
CA ALA A 344 13.86 -3.30 -7.33
C ALA A 344 14.96 -2.67 -6.47
N ALA A 345 14.59 -2.16 -5.30
CA ALA A 345 15.56 -1.71 -4.31
C ALA A 345 16.28 -2.92 -3.68
N SER A 346 17.61 -2.89 -3.61
CA SER A 346 18.34 -3.72 -2.65
C SER A 346 17.89 -3.41 -1.21
N PRO A 347 18.13 -4.29 -0.23
CA PRO A 347 17.85 -4.03 1.17
C PRO A 347 18.49 -2.75 1.66
N GLU A 348 19.72 -2.43 1.24
CA GLU A 348 20.43 -1.21 1.64
C GLU A 348 19.86 0.06 1.00
N ALA A 349 19.30 -0.06 -0.21
CA ALA A 349 18.61 1.04 -0.88
C ALA A 349 17.13 1.16 -0.48
N ASN A 350 16.67 0.34 0.48
CA ASN A 350 15.32 0.39 0.99
C ASN A 350 15.21 1.50 2.05
N GLY A 351 14.15 2.31 2.03
CA GLY A 351 13.92 3.37 3.03
C GLY A 351 13.77 2.87 4.48
N PHE A 352 13.65 1.56 4.68
CA PHE A 352 13.59 0.90 5.98
C PHE A 352 14.90 0.29 6.45
N PHE A 353 15.96 0.39 5.64
CA PHE A 353 17.26 -0.15 6.02
C PHE A 353 17.75 0.50 7.32
N ASN A 354 18.12 -0.32 8.31
CA ASN A 354 18.49 0.11 9.66
C ASN A 354 17.41 0.94 10.41
N SER A 355 16.15 0.92 9.97
CA SER A 355 15.06 1.53 10.74
C SER A 355 14.93 0.87 12.12
N ALA A 356 14.52 1.64 13.15
CA ALA A 356 14.36 1.11 14.49
C ALA A 356 13.07 0.30 14.64
N GLY A 357 13.05 -0.70 15.53
CA GLY A 357 11.84 -1.46 15.85
C GLY A 357 11.48 -2.52 14.81
N ILE A 358 10.18 -2.69 14.56
CA ILE A 358 9.65 -3.77 13.72
C ILE A 358 9.94 -3.54 12.23
N SER A 359 9.95 -2.29 11.77
CA SER A 359 10.18 -1.91 10.38
C SER A 359 11.55 -2.36 9.84
N LYS A 360 12.52 -2.65 10.71
CA LYS A 360 13.82 -3.24 10.33
C LYS A 360 13.72 -4.59 9.63
N TYR A 361 12.61 -5.32 9.81
CA TYR A 361 12.39 -6.63 9.17
C TYR A 361 11.70 -6.53 7.80
N ILE A 362 11.37 -5.32 7.35
CA ILE A 362 10.74 -5.09 6.05
C ILE A 362 11.68 -5.47 4.89
N PRO A 363 12.96 -5.05 4.86
CA PRO A 363 13.86 -5.49 3.79
C PRO A 363 14.08 -7.03 3.75
N PRO A 364 14.27 -7.74 4.89
CA PRO A 364 14.28 -9.21 4.91
C PRO A 364 12.99 -9.86 4.38
N ALA A 365 11.82 -9.27 4.64
CA ALA A 365 10.56 -9.79 4.12
C ALA A 365 10.46 -9.65 2.59
N TYR A 366 10.91 -8.53 2.02
CA TYR A 366 11.01 -8.38 0.56
C TYR A 366 12.02 -9.35 -0.05
N THR A 367 13.16 -9.57 0.61
CA THR A 367 14.15 -10.59 0.20
C THR A 367 13.50 -11.98 0.11
N LEU A 368 12.61 -12.33 1.04
CA LEU A 368 11.90 -13.61 0.97
C LEU A 368 10.92 -13.69 -0.22
N ILE A 369 10.15 -12.62 -0.50
CA ILE A 369 9.24 -12.60 -1.65
C ILE A 369 10.01 -12.71 -2.95
N GLU A 370 11.06 -11.92 -3.09
CA GLU A 370 11.95 -11.91 -4.24
C GLU A 370 12.54 -13.31 -4.48
N ARG A 371 13.07 -13.95 -3.45
CA ARG A 371 13.59 -15.33 -3.54
C ARG A 371 12.52 -16.32 -3.99
N LYS A 372 11.29 -16.21 -3.48
CA LYS A 372 10.19 -17.08 -3.90
C LYS A 372 9.82 -16.86 -5.36
N PHE A 373 9.77 -15.61 -5.80
CA PHE A 373 9.51 -15.27 -7.18
C PHE A 373 10.61 -15.83 -8.09
N PHE A 374 11.88 -15.61 -7.73
CA PHE A 374 13.04 -16.12 -8.46
C PHE A 374 13.01 -17.65 -8.60
N ASN A 375 12.80 -18.36 -7.49
CA ASN A 375 12.69 -19.82 -7.49
C ASN A 375 11.50 -20.31 -8.32
N LYS A 376 10.37 -19.60 -8.28
CA LYS A 376 9.18 -19.94 -9.06
C LYS A 376 9.43 -19.75 -10.56
N ALA A 377 10.06 -18.65 -10.96
CA ALA A 377 10.45 -18.41 -12.35
C ALA A 377 11.38 -19.50 -12.89
N LYS A 378 12.34 -19.95 -12.07
CA LYS A 378 13.19 -21.11 -12.39
C LYS A 378 12.41 -22.42 -12.48
N ALA A 379 11.54 -22.69 -11.53
CA ALA A 379 10.77 -23.93 -11.46
C ALA A 379 9.85 -24.13 -12.68
N VAL A 380 9.32 -23.05 -13.26
CA VAL A 380 8.52 -23.10 -14.50
C VAL A 380 9.36 -23.09 -15.78
N GLY A 381 10.70 -23.12 -15.67
CA GLY A 381 11.63 -23.13 -16.81
C GLY A 381 11.97 -21.75 -17.38
N ASN A 382 11.42 -20.67 -16.83
CA ASN A 382 11.57 -19.30 -17.36
C ASN A 382 12.72 -18.50 -16.75
N GLY A 383 13.57 -19.10 -15.91
CA GLY A 383 14.72 -18.41 -15.30
C GLY A 383 15.77 -17.88 -16.29
N HIS A 384 15.71 -18.29 -17.56
CA HIS A 384 16.59 -17.81 -18.62
C HIS A 384 16.09 -16.52 -19.29
N ILE A 385 14.76 -16.30 -19.31
CA ILE A 385 14.12 -15.10 -19.89
C ILE A 385 13.67 -14.09 -18.81
N ILE A 386 13.59 -14.50 -17.54
CA ILE A 386 13.23 -13.62 -16.42
C ILE A 386 14.49 -13.34 -15.59
N SER A 387 14.81 -12.05 -15.45
CA SER A 387 15.91 -11.55 -14.63
C SER A 387 15.41 -10.56 -13.58
N ILE A 388 16.15 -10.46 -12.48
CA ILE A 388 15.92 -9.46 -11.43
C ILE A 388 17.22 -8.68 -11.25
N GLU A 389 17.12 -7.37 -11.10
CA GLU A 389 18.19 -6.45 -10.81
C GLU A 389 17.84 -5.62 -9.57
N GLU A 390 18.81 -5.43 -8.69
CA GLU A 390 18.66 -4.64 -7.48
C GLU A 390 19.50 -3.38 -7.54
N TYR A 391 18.85 -2.23 -7.41
CA TYR A 391 19.52 -0.95 -7.26
C TYR A 391 20.24 -0.88 -5.92
N ARG A 392 21.52 -0.51 -5.96
CA ARG A 392 22.36 -0.26 -4.78
C ARG A 392 23.30 0.91 -5.04
N ARG A 393 23.20 1.95 -4.21
CA ARG A 393 24.12 3.09 -4.22
C ARG A 393 24.22 3.66 -2.82
N ASP A 394 25.43 3.80 -2.31
CA ASP A 394 25.67 4.25 -0.93
C ASP A 394 25.06 5.64 -0.68
N GLY A 395 24.28 5.75 0.40
CA GLY A 395 23.58 6.97 0.76
C GLY A 395 22.36 7.30 -0.12
N TRP A 396 21.93 6.39 -0.99
CA TRP A 396 20.75 6.57 -1.86
C TRP A 396 19.69 5.51 -1.59
N THR A 397 18.43 5.90 -1.70
CA THR A 397 17.29 4.96 -1.68
C THR A 397 16.64 4.87 -3.06
N TYR A 398 15.90 3.78 -3.31
CA TYR A 398 15.25 3.53 -4.60
C TYR A 398 13.73 3.37 -4.45
N HIS A 399 12.97 4.04 -5.31
CA HIS A 399 11.52 4.08 -5.22
C HIS A 399 10.81 4.27 -6.58
N ALA A 400 11.50 4.00 -7.69
CA ALA A 400 10.91 4.13 -9.02
C ALA A 400 9.84 3.07 -9.31
N LYS A 401 8.77 3.45 -10.02
CA LYS A 401 7.71 2.55 -10.50
C LYS A 401 7.42 2.74 -11.98
N GLY A 402 7.07 1.65 -12.64
CA GLY A 402 6.54 1.65 -14.00
C GLY A 402 7.14 0.54 -14.84
N LEU A 403 6.87 0.58 -16.14
CA LEU A 403 7.38 -0.40 -17.10
C LEU A 403 7.87 0.24 -18.39
N TRP A 404 8.64 -0.51 -19.17
CA TRP A 404 9.05 -0.18 -20.54
C TRP A 404 8.94 -1.41 -21.42
N VAL A 405 8.50 -1.23 -22.66
CA VAL A 405 8.41 -2.29 -23.66
C VAL A 405 9.20 -1.93 -24.90
N TYR A 406 10.10 -2.83 -25.27
CA TYR A 406 10.95 -2.77 -26.45
C TYR A 406 10.42 -3.79 -27.47
N PRO A 407 10.15 -3.36 -28.72
CA PRO A 407 9.81 -4.28 -29.79
C PRO A 407 10.92 -5.33 -30.02
N PRO A 408 10.59 -6.50 -30.59
CA PRO A 408 11.58 -7.50 -30.96
C PRO A 408 12.67 -6.90 -31.87
N GLY A 409 13.93 -7.06 -31.48
CA GLY A 409 15.09 -6.55 -32.24
C GLY A 409 15.33 -5.04 -32.14
N SER A 410 14.50 -4.30 -31.39
CA SER A 410 14.68 -2.87 -31.17
C SER A 410 15.49 -2.58 -29.91
N ASP A 411 16.32 -1.54 -29.98
CA ASP A 411 17.10 -1.02 -28.86
C ASP A 411 16.43 0.17 -28.17
N LEU A 412 15.22 0.55 -28.61
CA LEU A 412 14.49 1.69 -28.08
C LEU A 412 13.05 1.29 -27.67
N PRO A 413 12.56 1.75 -26.51
CA PRO A 413 11.22 1.43 -26.06
C PRO A 413 10.19 2.14 -26.95
N VAL A 414 9.00 1.57 -27.06
CA VAL A 414 7.83 2.20 -27.72
C VAL A 414 6.70 2.50 -26.76
N MET A 415 6.74 1.90 -25.57
CA MET A 415 5.73 2.07 -24.54
C MET A 415 6.38 2.16 -23.16
N THR A 416 5.85 3.04 -22.31
CA THR A 416 6.20 3.12 -20.89
C THR A 416 4.97 3.47 -20.05
N THR A 417 5.07 3.27 -18.73
CA THR A 417 4.12 3.86 -17.78
C THR A 417 4.80 4.86 -16.86
N ILE A 418 4.07 5.84 -16.34
CA ILE A 418 4.50 6.71 -15.23
C ILE A 418 3.33 6.93 -14.27
N GLY A 419 3.58 6.90 -12.97
CA GLY A 419 2.54 7.11 -11.97
C GLY A 419 2.92 6.62 -10.59
N SER A 420 1.90 6.47 -9.75
CA SER A 420 2.05 6.13 -8.33
C SER A 420 1.94 4.64 -7.94
N PRO A 421 1.29 3.72 -8.71
CA PRO A 421 1.17 2.32 -8.29
C PRO A 421 2.50 1.59 -8.10
N ASN A 422 2.62 0.83 -6.99
CA ASN A 422 3.76 -0.05 -6.72
C ASN A 422 3.55 -1.48 -7.25
N PHE A 423 2.48 -1.73 -8.01
CA PHE A 423 2.04 -3.05 -8.49
C PHE A 423 1.74 -4.08 -7.39
N GLY A 424 1.67 -3.66 -6.13
CA GLY A 424 1.31 -4.52 -5.00
C GLY A 424 -0.19 -4.55 -4.71
N TYR A 425 -0.61 -5.47 -3.84
CA TYR A 425 -2.00 -5.60 -3.39
C TYR A 425 -2.59 -4.27 -2.90
N ARG A 426 -1.80 -3.48 -2.18
CA ARG A 426 -2.22 -2.21 -1.59
C ARG A 426 -2.62 -1.17 -2.65
N SER A 427 -1.79 -0.96 -3.67
CA SER A 427 -2.09 -0.05 -4.79
C SER A 427 -3.36 -0.45 -5.53
N LEU A 428 -3.67 -1.75 -5.61
CA LEU A 428 -4.92 -2.18 -6.22
C LEU A 428 -6.08 -1.93 -5.25
N VAL A 429 -6.03 -2.49 -4.05
CA VAL A 429 -7.22 -2.65 -3.21
C VAL A 429 -7.50 -1.48 -2.27
N ARG A 430 -6.47 -0.81 -1.75
CA ARG A 430 -6.59 0.10 -0.60
C ARG A 430 -6.32 1.57 -0.92
N ASP A 431 -5.42 1.85 -1.86
CA ASP A 431 -4.99 3.22 -2.13
C ASP A 431 -5.77 3.87 -3.28
N LEU A 432 -5.72 5.19 -3.33
CA LEU A 432 -6.09 5.99 -4.51
C LEU A 432 -4.84 6.27 -5.33
N GLU A 433 -4.78 5.72 -6.53
CA GLU A 433 -3.61 5.74 -7.41
C GLU A 433 -3.99 6.25 -8.80
N ALA A 434 -3.01 6.83 -9.50
CA ALA A 434 -3.13 7.19 -10.91
C ALA A 434 -1.86 6.79 -11.68
N GLN A 435 -2.06 6.34 -12.91
CA GLN A 435 -1.00 5.92 -13.82
C GLN A 435 -1.29 6.46 -15.22
N LEU A 436 -0.24 6.66 -16.02
CA LEU A 436 -0.32 7.06 -17.41
C LEU A 436 0.43 6.02 -18.24
N PHE A 437 -0.22 5.42 -19.23
CA PHE A 437 0.48 4.73 -20.31
C PHE A 437 0.83 5.72 -21.40
N LEU A 438 2.06 5.62 -21.90
CA LEU A 438 2.56 6.39 -23.03
C LEU A 438 2.99 5.42 -24.10
N VAL A 439 2.51 5.61 -25.33
CA VAL A 439 2.93 4.88 -26.54
C VAL A 439 3.43 5.89 -27.56
N THR A 440 4.63 5.70 -28.11
CA THR A 440 5.25 6.70 -29.00
C THR A 440 6.03 6.06 -30.15
N SER A 441 5.92 6.69 -31.32
CA SER A 441 6.82 6.47 -32.47
C SER A 441 7.92 7.54 -32.56
N ASN A 442 7.88 8.61 -31.74
CA ASN A 442 8.87 9.69 -31.76
C ASN A 442 10.27 9.20 -31.37
N LEU A 443 11.21 9.22 -32.31
CA LEU A 443 12.56 8.71 -32.08
C LEU A 443 13.30 9.42 -30.93
N GLY A 444 13.12 10.75 -30.80
CA GLY A 444 13.76 11.55 -29.74
C GLY A 444 13.25 11.19 -28.34
N LEU A 445 11.94 11.02 -28.19
CA LEU A 445 11.31 10.60 -26.94
C LEU A 445 11.68 9.15 -26.61
N ARG A 446 11.64 8.25 -27.59
CA ARG A 446 12.08 6.85 -27.40
C ARG A 446 13.52 6.77 -26.90
N THR A 447 14.41 7.58 -27.47
CA THR A 447 15.81 7.70 -27.01
C THR A 447 15.89 8.25 -25.59
N SER A 448 15.10 9.28 -25.26
CA SER A 448 15.07 9.85 -23.90
C SER A 448 14.55 8.85 -22.86
N LEU A 449 13.53 8.06 -23.20
CA LEU A 449 13.00 6.98 -22.36
C LEU A 449 14.00 5.84 -22.17
N HIS A 450 14.78 5.50 -23.21
CA HIS A 450 15.88 4.55 -23.07
C HIS A 450 16.95 5.08 -22.10
N ASN A 451 17.33 6.34 -22.22
CA ASN A 451 18.31 6.98 -21.33
C ASN A 451 17.81 7.08 -19.88
N GLU A 452 16.51 7.32 -19.67
CA GLU A 452 15.86 7.23 -18.35
C GLU A 452 16.07 5.84 -17.74
N LEU A 453 15.68 4.77 -18.46
CA LEU A 453 15.84 3.40 -17.98
C LEU A 453 17.31 3.04 -17.73
N PHE A 454 18.20 3.43 -18.64
CA PHE A 454 19.64 3.23 -18.47
C PHE A 454 20.16 3.90 -17.20
N SER A 455 19.71 5.13 -16.92
CA SER A 455 20.08 5.86 -15.71
C SER A 455 19.59 5.17 -14.43
N LEU A 456 18.36 4.65 -14.43
CA LEU A 456 17.80 3.88 -13.30
C LEU A 456 18.58 2.58 -13.04
N ARG A 457 19.06 1.92 -14.09
CA ARG A 457 19.82 0.66 -14.02
C ARG A 457 21.33 0.86 -13.79
N LYS A 458 21.83 2.09 -13.87
CA LYS A 458 23.27 2.38 -13.77
C LYS A 458 23.92 1.81 -12.51
N TYR A 459 23.18 1.77 -11.41
CA TYR A 459 23.63 1.25 -10.11
C TYR A 459 22.90 -0.04 -9.72
N SER A 460 22.35 -0.77 -10.69
CA SER A 460 21.71 -2.06 -10.43
C SER A 460 22.69 -3.21 -10.60
N GLN A 461 22.50 -4.27 -9.81
CA GLN A 461 23.24 -5.53 -9.91
C GLN A 461 22.28 -6.68 -10.13
N ARG A 462 22.67 -7.66 -10.94
CA ARG A 462 21.82 -8.83 -11.22
C ARG A 462 21.74 -9.73 -10.01
N VAL A 463 20.53 -10.16 -9.68
CA VAL A 463 20.26 -11.16 -8.64
C VAL A 463 20.57 -12.55 -9.17
N THR A 464 21.33 -13.31 -8.38
CA THR A 464 21.68 -14.72 -8.63
C THR A 464 21.28 -15.59 -7.44
N GLU A 465 21.52 -16.90 -7.53
CA GLU A 465 21.37 -17.78 -6.36
C GLU A 465 22.28 -17.35 -5.21
N ASP A 466 23.50 -16.92 -5.53
CA ASP A 466 24.49 -16.47 -4.54
C ASP A 466 24.01 -15.22 -3.78
N THR A 467 23.30 -14.30 -4.45
CA THR A 467 22.69 -13.12 -3.81
C THR A 467 21.89 -13.52 -2.58
N PHE A 468 21.06 -14.58 -2.66
CA PHE A 468 20.22 -15.02 -1.53
C PHE A 468 20.96 -15.75 -0.41
N THR A 469 22.24 -16.08 -0.61
CA THR A 469 23.08 -16.72 0.42
C THR A 469 23.95 -15.72 1.18
N ALA A 470 24.02 -14.48 0.69
CA ALA A 470 24.80 -13.41 1.31
C ALA A 470 24.36 -13.13 2.77
N PRO A 471 25.28 -12.75 3.67
CA PRO A 471 24.99 -12.58 5.10
C PRO A 471 23.87 -11.58 5.40
N ASP A 472 23.80 -10.48 4.63
CA ASP A 472 22.79 -9.43 4.68
C ASP A 472 21.39 -9.90 4.20
N ARG A 473 21.33 -11.05 3.52
CA ARG A 473 20.10 -11.68 3.00
C ARG A 473 19.59 -12.83 3.86
N ARG A 474 20.23 -13.12 4.99
CA ARG A 474 19.77 -14.15 5.92
C ARG A 474 18.45 -13.74 6.57
N VAL A 475 17.37 -14.30 6.02
CA VAL A 475 16.01 -14.15 6.55
C VAL A 475 15.91 -14.91 7.89
N PRO A 476 15.57 -14.26 9.02
CA PRO A 476 15.38 -14.93 10.30
C PRO A 476 14.38 -16.09 10.22
N VAL A 477 14.59 -17.15 11.01
CA VAL A 477 13.81 -18.40 10.88
C VAL A 477 12.29 -18.18 11.11
N TRP A 478 11.92 -17.19 11.94
CA TRP A 478 10.54 -16.85 12.25
C TRP A 478 9.83 -16.02 11.16
N THR A 479 10.55 -15.43 10.20
CA THR A 479 9.95 -14.72 9.05
C THR A 479 9.44 -15.68 7.96
N ARG A 480 8.93 -16.88 8.30
CA ARG A 480 8.40 -17.86 7.34
C ARG A 480 6.88 -17.81 7.20
N GLU A 481 6.46 -17.63 5.94
CA GLU A 481 5.16 -17.83 5.29
C GLU A 481 3.90 -17.13 5.81
N ASN A 482 3.39 -17.40 7.01
CA ASN A 482 2.03 -16.97 7.38
C ASN A 482 1.98 -15.61 8.10
N THR A 483 3.12 -15.09 8.53
CA THR A 483 3.28 -13.76 9.15
C THR A 483 3.64 -12.67 8.14
N LEU A 484 4.15 -13.04 6.96
CA LEU A 484 4.75 -12.11 6.00
C LEU A 484 3.74 -11.19 5.31
N HIS A 485 2.56 -11.72 4.95
CA HIS A 485 1.58 -10.97 4.15
C HIS A 485 0.97 -9.82 4.96
N SER A 486 0.55 -10.10 6.20
CA SER A 486 0.03 -9.10 7.13
C SER A 486 1.11 -8.08 7.52
N PHE A 487 2.34 -8.55 7.75
CA PHE A 487 3.49 -7.70 8.05
C PHE A 487 3.83 -6.73 6.92
N LEU A 488 3.82 -7.20 5.67
CA LEU A 488 4.16 -6.40 4.50
C LEU A 488 3.07 -5.39 4.11
N ILE A 489 1.80 -5.73 4.36
CA ILE A 489 0.69 -4.79 4.27
C ILE A 489 0.88 -3.64 5.27
N MET A 490 1.42 -3.91 6.46
CA MET A 490 1.75 -2.89 7.46
C MET A 490 3.08 -2.16 7.16
N ALA A 491 4.04 -2.84 6.54
CA ALA A 491 5.37 -2.34 6.19
C ALA A 491 5.37 -1.33 5.04
N GLN A 492 4.43 -1.46 4.11
CA GLN A 492 4.28 -0.54 2.98
C GLN A 492 3.83 0.88 3.40
N ASN A 493 3.61 1.11 4.70
CA ASN A 493 3.01 2.32 5.26
C ASN A 493 4.03 3.44 5.57
N ASP A 494 5.26 3.09 5.93
CA ASP A 494 6.24 4.09 6.37
C ASP A 494 7.16 4.51 5.21
N THR A 495 6.63 5.34 4.33
CA THR A 495 7.51 6.12 3.45
C THR A 495 8.25 7.16 4.29
N LEU A 496 9.46 6.76 4.71
CA LEU A 496 10.53 7.44 5.47
C LEU A 496 10.43 7.32 7.01
N ALA A 497 11.35 6.53 7.57
CA ALA A 497 11.94 6.83 8.86
C ALA A 497 12.81 8.10 8.69
N VAL A 498 12.52 9.13 9.48
CA VAL A 498 13.33 10.35 9.51
C VAL A 498 14.73 9.99 10.05
N PRO A 499 15.84 10.43 9.44
CA PRO A 499 17.16 10.29 10.03
C PRO A 499 17.17 11.07 11.35
N SER A 500 17.38 10.37 12.46
CA SER A 500 17.53 10.99 13.77
C SER A 500 18.78 11.87 13.79
N SER A 501 18.61 13.19 13.74
CA SER A 501 19.61 14.13 14.26
C SER A 501 19.15 14.58 15.65
N ASP A 502 19.91 14.12 16.65
CA ASP A 502 20.10 14.69 17.98
C ASP A 502 18.88 15.34 18.66
N ASN A 503 17.88 14.53 18.97
CA ASN A 503 17.28 14.53 20.30
C ASN A 503 16.53 13.19 20.51
N LYS A 504 17.10 12.34 21.35
CA LYS A 504 16.65 10.97 21.61
C LYS A 504 15.25 10.98 22.24
N TYR A 505 14.22 10.67 21.45
CA TYR A 505 13.09 9.93 21.99
C TYR A 505 13.59 8.51 22.29
N VAL A 506 13.85 8.21 23.56
CA VAL A 506 14.17 6.85 24.01
C VAL A 506 12.88 6.04 23.91
N THR A 507 12.84 5.08 23.00
CA THR A 507 11.78 4.05 22.94
C THR A 507 12.28 2.77 23.62
N VAL A 508 11.42 1.76 23.86
CA VAL A 508 11.86 0.45 24.40
C VAL A 508 12.97 -0.20 23.57
N PHE A 509 13.10 0.24 22.33
CA PHE A 509 14.09 -0.24 21.37
C PHE A 509 15.43 0.49 21.47
N ASN A 510 15.51 1.59 22.24
CA ASN A 510 16.72 2.39 22.44
C ASN A 510 17.41 2.07 23.77
N ASP A 511 16.65 1.74 24.81
CA ASP A 511 17.13 1.24 26.10
C ASP A 511 16.09 0.26 26.68
N PRO A 512 16.20 -1.04 26.37
CA PRO A 512 15.25 -2.05 26.82
C PRO A 512 15.24 -2.27 28.34
N VAL A 513 16.23 -1.73 29.06
CA VAL A 513 16.35 -1.85 30.52
C VAL A 513 15.66 -0.68 31.24
N ASN A 514 15.64 0.52 30.63
CA ASN A 514 15.16 1.75 31.30
C ASN A 514 13.94 2.42 30.63
N PHE A 515 13.34 1.85 29.58
CA PHE A 515 12.15 2.44 28.96
C PHE A 515 10.85 2.13 29.72
N ASN A 516 10.11 3.17 30.06
CA ASN A 516 9.00 3.14 31.02
C ASN A 516 7.72 3.86 30.55
N ALA A 517 7.60 4.20 29.25
CA ALA A 517 6.34 4.70 28.68
C ALA A 517 5.46 3.55 28.18
N LYS A 518 4.31 3.33 28.81
CA LYS A 518 3.35 2.27 28.46
C LYS A 518 2.02 2.86 27.99
N HIS A 519 1.39 2.28 26.96
CA HIS A 519 0.05 2.66 26.51
C HIS A 519 -0.99 1.80 27.22
N PRO A 520 -1.79 2.38 28.13
CA PRO A 520 -2.75 1.60 28.91
C PRO A 520 -3.86 1.04 28.02
N LEU A 521 -4.21 -0.21 28.27
CA LEU A 521 -5.44 -0.83 27.82
C LEU A 521 -6.58 -0.36 28.74
N HIS A 522 -7.79 -0.30 28.20
CA HIS A 522 -8.96 0.07 28.99
C HIS A 522 -9.27 -0.97 30.08
N ASN A 523 -8.98 -2.25 29.82
CA ASN A 523 -9.06 -3.35 30.80
C ASN A 523 -7.68 -3.98 30.99
N SER A 524 -7.34 -4.38 32.22
CA SER A 524 -6.24 -5.31 32.48
C SER A 524 -6.65 -6.73 32.09
N TRP A 525 -5.72 -7.50 31.54
CA TRP A 525 -5.96 -8.87 31.07
C TRP A 525 -4.95 -9.84 31.66
N THR A 526 -5.42 -11.03 31.98
CA THR A 526 -4.63 -12.13 32.53
C THR A 526 -4.62 -13.29 31.54
N LEU A 527 -3.43 -13.74 31.15
CA LEU A 527 -3.23 -14.95 30.36
C LEU A 527 -3.01 -16.15 31.29
N TRP A 528 -3.80 -17.19 31.10
CA TRP A 528 -3.74 -18.44 31.83
C TRP A 528 -3.40 -19.60 30.90
N PHE A 529 -2.86 -20.68 31.48
CA PHE A 529 -2.57 -21.91 30.76
C PHE A 529 -2.89 -23.13 31.62
N ASP A 530 -3.46 -24.15 30.98
CA ASP A 530 -3.61 -25.49 31.56
C ASP A 530 -3.31 -26.58 30.52
N ASN A 531 -2.99 -27.78 31.01
CA ASN A 531 -2.89 -28.97 30.18
C ASN A 531 -3.38 -30.20 30.97
N PRO A 532 -4.68 -30.54 30.84
CA PRO A 532 -5.28 -31.68 31.55
C PRO A 532 -4.73 -33.05 31.09
N GLY A 533 -4.00 -33.12 29.98
CA GLY A 533 -3.46 -34.37 29.43
C GLY A 533 -2.28 -34.97 30.22
N LYS A 534 -1.67 -34.21 31.14
CA LYS A 534 -0.58 -34.68 32.01
C LYS A 534 -1.14 -35.02 33.40
N LYS A 535 -1.56 -36.27 33.61
CA LYS A 535 -1.99 -36.85 34.92
C LYS A 535 -2.78 -35.88 35.83
N SER A 536 -3.98 -35.47 35.44
CA SER A 536 -4.91 -34.82 36.37
C SER A 536 -5.81 -35.88 37.01
N ASN A 537 -5.61 -36.18 38.30
CA ASN A 537 -6.68 -36.77 39.11
C ASN A 537 -7.85 -35.77 39.14
N ALA A 538 -9.08 -36.26 38.94
CA ALA A 538 -10.29 -35.44 38.75
C ALA A 538 -10.59 -34.41 39.87
N ASN A 539 -9.94 -34.54 41.04
CA ASN A 539 -10.09 -33.62 42.17
C ASN A 539 -9.16 -32.39 42.15
N ASN A 540 -8.33 -32.19 41.11
CA ASN A 540 -7.24 -31.20 41.12
C ASN A 540 -7.22 -30.26 39.88
N TRP A 541 -8.35 -30.03 39.22
CA TRP A 541 -8.40 -29.18 38.02
C TRP A 541 -7.94 -27.73 38.30
N GLU A 542 -8.32 -27.14 39.44
CA GLU A 542 -7.88 -25.80 39.88
C GLU A 542 -6.36 -25.69 40.03
N GLN A 543 -5.69 -26.78 40.42
CA GLN A 543 -4.23 -26.80 40.59
C GLN A 543 -3.47 -26.89 39.26
N SER A 544 -4.16 -27.21 38.16
CA SER A 544 -3.57 -27.33 36.81
C SER A 544 -3.67 -26.04 35.99
N LEU A 545 -4.57 -25.13 36.37
CA LEU A 545 -4.73 -23.82 35.76
C LEU A 545 -3.69 -22.87 36.35
N LYS A 546 -2.75 -22.44 35.52
CA LYS A 546 -1.67 -21.54 35.91
C LYS A 546 -1.91 -20.15 35.35
N GLU A 547 -1.90 -19.17 36.23
CA GLU A 547 -1.73 -17.77 35.82
C GLU A 547 -0.33 -17.61 35.24
N LEU A 548 -0.22 -17.16 33.99
CA LEU A 548 1.08 -16.92 33.38
C LEU A 548 1.51 -15.48 33.63
N ILE A 549 0.66 -14.52 33.28
CA ILE A 549 0.98 -13.09 33.33
C ILE A 549 -0.28 -12.25 33.23
N THR A 550 -0.31 -11.15 34.00
CA THR A 550 -1.29 -10.08 33.89
C THR A 550 -0.61 -8.86 33.26
N PHE A 551 -1.30 -8.22 32.30
CA PHE A 551 -0.83 -7.03 31.63
C PHE A 551 -1.98 -6.03 31.46
N ASP A 552 -1.65 -4.75 31.50
CA ASP A 552 -2.59 -3.64 31.41
C ASP A 552 -2.21 -2.66 30.30
N THR A 553 -1.22 -3.00 29.47
CA THR A 553 -0.72 -2.12 28.39
C THR A 553 -0.49 -2.86 27.08
N VAL A 554 -0.48 -2.11 25.97
CA VAL A 554 -0.25 -2.66 24.62
C VAL A 554 1.15 -3.24 24.48
N GLU A 555 2.17 -2.58 25.05
CA GLU A 555 3.55 -3.05 25.05
C GLU A 555 3.69 -4.38 25.79
N ASP A 556 3.09 -4.47 26.97
CA ASP A 556 3.14 -5.69 27.78
C ASP A 556 2.39 -6.82 27.08
N PHE A 557 1.25 -6.56 26.42
CA PHE A 557 0.58 -7.57 25.58
C PHE A 557 1.52 -8.15 24.51
N TRP A 558 2.20 -7.31 23.74
CA TRP A 558 3.14 -7.78 22.71
C TRP A 558 4.37 -8.45 23.32
N GLY A 559 4.83 -7.98 24.48
CA GLY A 559 5.84 -8.64 25.28
C GLY A 559 5.42 -10.08 25.62
N VAL A 560 4.18 -10.28 26.07
CA VAL A 560 3.63 -11.59 26.39
C VAL A 560 3.48 -12.45 25.13
N TYR A 561 2.74 -11.97 24.12
CA TYR A 561 2.42 -12.76 22.93
C TYR A 561 3.68 -13.25 22.19
N ASN A 562 4.75 -12.44 22.16
CA ASN A 562 6.00 -12.81 21.50
C ASN A 562 6.86 -13.81 22.30
N ASN A 563 6.60 -13.99 23.60
CA ASN A 563 7.38 -14.85 24.48
C ASN A 563 6.64 -16.10 24.95
N ILE A 564 5.37 -16.27 24.60
CA ILE A 564 4.62 -17.51 24.81
C ILE A 564 4.81 -18.48 23.64
N MET A 565 4.63 -19.77 23.91
CA MET A 565 4.65 -20.80 22.88
C MET A 565 3.50 -20.59 21.90
N LYS A 566 3.75 -20.75 20.60
CA LYS A 566 2.69 -20.66 19.58
C LYS A 566 1.65 -21.75 19.77
N VAL A 567 0.42 -21.49 19.37
CA VAL A 567 -0.69 -22.43 19.52
C VAL A 567 -0.44 -23.70 18.70
N CYS A 568 0.12 -23.57 17.50
CA CYS A 568 0.45 -24.73 16.67
C CYS A 568 1.49 -25.67 17.31
N ASP A 569 2.35 -25.14 18.18
CA ASP A 569 3.46 -25.84 18.83
C ASP A 569 3.09 -26.42 20.20
N LEU A 570 1.91 -26.04 20.73
CA LEU A 570 1.43 -26.57 22.00
C LEU A 570 1.16 -28.08 21.94
N SER A 571 1.46 -28.75 23.05
CA SER A 571 1.09 -30.15 23.24
C SER A 571 -0.44 -30.36 23.19
N ILE A 572 -0.86 -31.53 22.73
CA ILE A 572 -2.28 -31.92 22.75
C ILE A 572 -2.84 -31.79 24.18
N SER A 573 -4.08 -31.31 24.27
CA SER A 573 -4.79 -31.00 25.51
C SER A 573 -4.40 -29.68 26.18
N SER A 574 -3.43 -28.94 25.65
CA SER A 574 -3.15 -27.57 26.13
C SER A 574 -4.26 -26.59 25.80
N ASN A 575 -4.46 -25.60 26.69
CA ASN A 575 -5.30 -24.43 26.41
C ASN A 575 -4.60 -23.15 26.87
N TYR A 576 -4.83 -22.06 26.13
CA TYR A 576 -4.60 -20.70 26.60
C TYR A 576 -5.93 -20.03 26.85
N HIS A 577 -6.01 -19.24 27.92
CA HIS A 577 -7.19 -18.46 28.29
C HIS A 577 -6.76 -17.02 28.53
N LEU A 578 -7.30 -16.07 27.78
CA LEU A 578 -7.09 -14.64 27.99
C LEU A 578 -8.37 -14.04 28.57
N PHE A 579 -8.35 -13.65 29.84
CA PHE A 579 -9.53 -13.15 30.57
C PHE A 579 -9.24 -11.78 31.19
N LYS A 580 -10.28 -10.96 31.38
CA LYS A 580 -10.14 -9.71 32.13
C LYS A 580 -9.64 -10.02 33.54
N GLN A 581 -8.76 -9.16 34.06
CA GLN A 581 -8.17 -9.33 35.39
C GLN A 581 -9.28 -9.46 36.45
N GLY A 582 -9.12 -10.43 37.34
CA GLY A 582 -10.10 -10.73 38.39
C GLY A 582 -11.22 -11.70 37.97
N ILE A 583 -11.29 -12.09 36.69
CA ILE A 583 -12.18 -13.15 36.21
C ILE A 583 -11.36 -14.41 35.96
N LYS A 584 -11.65 -15.50 36.67
CA LYS A 584 -11.02 -16.80 36.41
C LYS A 584 -11.70 -17.47 35.21
N PRO A 585 -10.95 -18.19 34.35
CA PRO A 585 -11.51 -18.94 33.21
C PRO A 585 -12.21 -20.24 33.66
N MET A 586 -13.19 -20.11 34.56
CA MET A 586 -13.96 -21.20 35.16
C MET A 586 -15.44 -20.80 35.27
N TRP A 587 -16.34 -21.76 35.17
CA TRP A 587 -17.78 -21.48 35.15
C TRP A 587 -18.32 -21.15 36.54
N GLU A 588 -17.62 -21.52 37.61
CA GLU A 588 -17.93 -21.20 39.00
C GLU A 588 -17.65 -19.73 39.35
N ASP A 589 -16.83 -19.04 38.55
CA ASP A 589 -16.54 -17.62 38.72
C ASP A 589 -17.85 -16.81 38.63
N SER A 590 -18.01 -15.84 39.53
CA SER A 590 -19.24 -15.06 39.63
C SER A 590 -19.55 -14.29 38.34
N ALA A 591 -18.55 -13.95 37.55
CA ALA A 591 -18.70 -13.32 36.24
C ALA A 591 -19.11 -14.28 35.13
N ASN A 592 -18.85 -15.59 35.25
CA ASN A 592 -19.11 -16.57 34.20
C ASN A 592 -20.33 -17.47 34.47
N LYS A 593 -20.74 -17.66 35.73
CA LYS A 593 -21.77 -18.66 36.12
C LYS A 593 -23.13 -18.51 35.44
N ASN A 594 -23.51 -17.31 35.04
CA ASN A 594 -24.77 -17.03 34.32
C ASN A 594 -24.57 -16.83 32.82
N GLY A 595 -23.32 -16.98 32.38
CA GLY A 595 -22.83 -16.64 31.06
C GLY A 595 -23.01 -17.73 30.02
N GLY A 596 -22.42 -17.48 28.86
CA GLY A 596 -22.32 -18.46 27.79
C GLY A 596 -21.01 -18.31 27.03
N LYS A 597 -20.84 -19.13 26.00
CA LYS A 597 -19.68 -19.04 25.12
C LYS A 597 -20.07 -19.20 23.67
N TRP A 598 -19.48 -18.37 22.82
CA TRP A 598 -19.36 -18.66 21.40
C TRP A 598 -18.20 -19.62 21.21
N SER A 599 -18.37 -20.68 20.41
CA SER A 599 -17.27 -21.58 20.10
C SER A 599 -17.34 -22.15 18.69
N ILE A 600 -16.17 -22.45 18.13
CA ILE A 600 -16.03 -23.13 16.84
C ILE A 600 -14.96 -24.22 16.94
N GLN A 601 -15.20 -25.34 16.27
CA GLN A 601 -14.21 -26.41 16.11
C GLN A 601 -13.60 -26.35 14.70
N LEU A 602 -12.28 -26.27 14.65
CA LEU A 602 -11.51 -26.07 13.44
C LEU A 602 -10.66 -27.32 13.18
N PRO A 603 -10.88 -28.07 12.09
CA PRO A 603 -10.13 -29.28 11.80
C PRO A 603 -8.62 -29.02 11.80
N ARG A 604 -7.88 -29.77 12.62
CA ARG A 604 -6.46 -29.51 12.89
C ARG A 604 -5.61 -29.63 11.64
N ASN A 605 -5.94 -30.57 10.76
CA ASN A 605 -5.27 -30.78 9.47
C ASN A 605 -5.46 -29.62 8.48
N LYS A 606 -6.58 -28.89 8.54
CA LYS A 606 -6.88 -27.76 7.64
C LYS A 606 -6.43 -26.41 8.21
N THR A 607 -6.34 -26.30 9.53
CA THR A 607 -6.20 -25.01 10.22
C THR A 607 -4.83 -24.83 10.89
N MET A 608 -3.92 -25.80 10.73
CA MET A 608 -2.58 -25.76 11.34
C MET A 608 -1.81 -24.49 10.98
N SER A 609 -1.90 -24.05 9.72
CA SER A 609 -1.21 -22.87 9.20
C SER A 609 -1.72 -21.55 9.77
N ASP A 610 -2.99 -21.50 10.17
CA ASP A 610 -3.72 -20.25 10.41
C ASP A 610 -4.10 -20.06 11.89
N ILE A 611 -3.99 -21.11 12.71
CA ILE A 611 -4.47 -21.09 14.09
C ILE A 611 -3.82 -20.00 14.96
N ASP A 612 -2.53 -19.71 14.76
CA ASP A 612 -1.84 -18.66 15.52
C ASP A 612 -2.39 -17.27 15.21
N ASN A 613 -2.72 -17.02 13.94
CA ASN A 613 -3.34 -15.76 13.49
C ASN A 613 -4.78 -15.65 14.01
N ILE A 614 -5.54 -16.75 13.91
CA ILE A 614 -6.90 -16.82 14.44
C ILE A 614 -6.92 -16.51 15.94
N TRP A 615 -5.97 -17.09 16.69
CA TRP A 615 -5.83 -16.82 18.11
C TRP A 615 -5.42 -15.37 18.38
N LEU A 616 -4.41 -14.86 17.68
CA LEU A 616 -3.96 -13.47 17.81
C LEU A 616 -5.10 -12.47 17.56
N PHE A 617 -5.87 -12.64 16.49
CA PHE A 617 -6.98 -11.73 16.19
C PHE A 617 -8.12 -11.85 17.20
N SER A 618 -8.33 -13.03 17.77
CA SER A 618 -9.27 -13.21 18.88
C SER A 618 -8.80 -12.45 20.13
N MET A 619 -7.50 -12.51 20.46
CA MET A 619 -6.93 -11.74 21.57
C MET A 619 -7.00 -10.23 21.31
N LEU A 620 -6.68 -9.78 20.10
CA LEU A 620 -6.72 -8.37 19.71
C LEU A 620 -8.15 -7.81 19.74
N ALA A 621 -9.15 -8.59 19.34
CA ALA A 621 -10.56 -8.21 19.46
C ALA A 621 -10.97 -7.98 20.92
N CYS A 622 -10.47 -8.81 21.84
CA CYS A 622 -10.70 -8.67 23.28
C CYS A 622 -10.02 -7.42 23.85
N ILE A 623 -8.69 -7.32 23.73
CA ILE A 623 -7.94 -6.22 24.38
C ILE A 623 -8.17 -4.87 23.72
N GLY A 624 -8.56 -4.89 22.45
CA GLY A 624 -8.91 -3.69 21.68
C GLY A 624 -10.39 -3.31 21.76
N GLU A 625 -11.22 -3.99 22.55
CA GLU A 625 -12.63 -3.59 22.75
C GLU A 625 -13.44 -3.52 21.44
N ALA A 626 -13.18 -4.46 20.53
CA ALA A 626 -13.83 -4.49 19.22
C ALA A 626 -15.33 -4.81 19.29
N PHE A 627 -15.84 -5.19 20.47
CA PHE A 627 -17.21 -5.62 20.70
C PHE A 627 -18.09 -4.45 21.15
N GLU A 628 -19.28 -4.31 20.56
CA GLU A 628 -20.29 -3.31 20.96
C GLU A 628 -20.79 -3.49 22.40
N TYR A 629 -20.73 -4.73 22.90
CA TYR A 629 -21.07 -5.10 24.27
C TYR A 629 -19.80 -5.62 24.98
N GLU A 630 -18.73 -4.83 24.99
CA GLU A 630 -17.42 -5.15 25.54
C GLU A 630 -17.45 -5.52 27.04
N ASN A 631 -18.36 -4.92 27.81
CA ASN A 631 -18.52 -5.22 29.24
C ASN A 631 -19.01 -6.64 29.50
N GLU A 632 -19.74 -7.20 28.53
CA GLU A 632 -20.27 -8.57 28.58
C GLU A 632 -19.21 -9.61 28.23
N VAL A 633 -18.10 -9.23 27.59
CA VAL A 633 -17.00 -10.15 27.26
C VAL A 633 -16.13 -10.41 28.49
N CYS A 634 -16.02 -11.68 28.88
CA CYS A 634 -15.15 -12.14 29.97
C CYS A 634 -13.73 -12.47 29.49
N GLY A 635 -13.63 -13.17 28.36
CA GLY A 635 -12.34 -13.66 27.87
C GLY A 635 -12.44 -14.61 26.68
N ALA A 636 -11.30 -14.85 26.04
CA ALA A 636 -11.16 -15.77 24.91
C ALA A 636 -10.31 -17.00 25.29
N VAL A 637 -10.59 -18.13 24.64
CA VAL A 637 -9.92 -19.40 24.87
C VAL A 637 -9.52 -20.02 23.55
N VAL A 638 -8.30 -20.56 23.49
CA VAL A 638 -7.88 -21.49 22.43
C VAL A 638 -7.51 -22.83 23.04
N SER A 639 -8.04 -23.91 22.46
CA SER A 639 -7.86 -25.27 22.94
C SER A 639 -7.27 -26.16 21.85
N VAL A 640 -6.18 -26.84 22.17
CA VAL A 640 -5.53 -27.80 21.27
C VAL A 640 -6.06 -29.20 21.56
N ARG A 641 -6.72 -29.82 20.58
CA ARG A 641 -7.20 -31.21 20.66
C ARG A 641 -6.57 -32.04 19.55
N LYS A 642 -6.67 -33.37 19.68
CA LYS A 642 -6.05 -34.30 18.74
C LYS A 642 -6.55 -34.11 17.29
N ALA A 643 -7.85 -33.90 17.12
CA ALA A 643 -8.49 -33.78 15.81
C ALA A 643 -8.79 -32.34 15.36
N PHE A 644 -8.88 -31.38 16.28
CA PHE A 644 -9.28 -30.00 16.00
C PHE A 644 -8.63 -29.01 16.96
N PHE A 645 -8.60 -27.74 16.54
CA PHE A 645 -8.47 -26.61 17.46
C PHE A 645 -9.87 -26.11 17.81
N ARG A 646 -10.04 -25.55 19.00
CA ARG A 646 -11.28 -24.86 19.36
C ARG A 646 -10.97 -23.44 19.77
N ILE A 647 -11.69 -22.49 19.20
CA ILE A 647 -11.69 -21.09 19.63
C ILE A 647 -13.01 -20.85 20.36
N ALA A 648 -12.95 -20.16 21.49
CA ALA A 648 -14.14 -19.75 22.21
C ALA A 648 -14.01 -18.34 22.79
N LEU A 649 -15.14 -17.67 22.97
CA LEU A 649 -15.26 -16.37 23.63
C LEU A 649 -16.38 -16.45 24.66
N TRP A 650 -16.10 -16.10 25.90
CA TRP A 650 -17.00 -16.23 27.05
C TRP A 650 -17.68 -14.89 27.34
N THR A 651 -18.97 -14.96 27.68
CA THR A 651 -19.80 -13.81 28.01
C THR A 651 -20.33 -13.91 29.45
N ARG A 652 -20.64 -12.78 30.08
CA ARG A 652 -21.19 -12.72 31.46
C ARG A 652 -22.62 -13.22 31.56
N SER A 653 -23.42 -12.96 30.53
CA SER A 653 -24.83 -13.34 30.42
C SER A 653 -25.07 -14.24 29.21
N SER A 654 -26.20 -14.96 29.22
CA SER A 654 -26.61 -15.88 28.14
C SER A 654 -28.08 -15.77 27.73
N ASP A 655 -28.83 -14.84 28.31
CA ASP A 655 -30.25 -14.62 28.11
C ASP A 655 -30.57 -13.55 27.06
N ASN A 656 -29.62 -12.69 26.71
CA ASN A 656 -29.78 -11.66 25.69
C ASN A 656 -29.28 -12.12 24.30
N GLN A 657 -30.23 -12.49 23.43
CA GLN A 657 -29.93 -12.97 22.07
C GLN A 657 -29.30 -11.91 21.18
N GLU A 658 -29.75 -10.65 21.23
CA GLU A 658 -29.24 -9.58 20.37
C GLU A 658 -27.76 -9.29 20.66
N MET A 659 -27.47 -9.12 21.95
CA MET A 659 -26.11 -8.94 22.47
C MET A 659 -25.22 -10.12 22.08
N ALA A 660 -25.67 -11.36 22.34
CA ALA A 660 -24.89 -12.53 21.99
C ALA A 660 -24.61 -12.61 20.49
N MET A 661 -25.62 -12.36 19.64
CA MET A 661 -25.44 -12.35 18.18
C MET A 661 -24.50 -11.24 17.69
N SER A 662 -24.50 -10.04 18.31
CA SER A 662 -23.55 -8.96 18.00
C SER A 662 -22.11 -9.37 18.33
N ILE A 663 -21.90 -9.93 19.53
CA ILE A 663 -20.60 -10.44 19.98
C ILE A 663 -20.10 -11.54 19.04
N GLY A 664 -20.95 -12.51 18.70
CA GLY A 664 -20.60 -13.62 17.83
C GLY A 664 -20.22 -13.18 16.40
N ARG A 665 -20.99 -12.27 15.79
CA ARG A 665 -20.68 -11.73 14.46
C ARG A 665 -19.35 -10.98 14.44
N THR A 666 -19.09 -10.20 15.50
CA THR A 666 -17.85 -9.45 15.67
C THR A 666 -16.66 -10.41 15.81
N LEU A 667 -16.78 -11.44 16.64
CA LEU A 667 -15.75 -12.47 16.80
C LEU A 667 -15.44 -13.18 15.47
N LYS A 668 -16.48 -13.60 14.73
CA LYS A 668 -16.33 -14.25 13.43
C LYS A 668 -15.62 -13.37 12.42
N LYS A 669 -15.99 -12.08 12.36
CA LYS A 669 -15.36 -11.09 11.48
C LYS A 669 -13.90 -10.82 11.88
N ALA A 670 -13.61 -10.68 13.16
CA ALA A 670 -12.26 -10.42 13.67
C ALA A 670 -11.32 -11.61 13.44
N ALA A 671 -11.79 -12.83 13.73
CA ALA A 671 -11.01 -14.05 13.54
C ALA A 671 -10.87 -14.45 12.06
N ASN A 672 -11.66 -13.86 11.15
CA ASN A 672 -11.67 -14.12 9.71
C ASN A 672 -11.80 -15.62 9.37
N ILE A 673 -12.78 -16.29 9.99
CA ILE A 673 -13.01 -17.73 9.85
C ILE A 673 -14.24 -17.99 8.98
N ASP A 674 -14.06 -18.79 7.92
CA ASP A 674 -15.15 -19.39 7.14
C ASP A 674 -15.72 -20.61 7.87
N GLY A 675 -16.54 -20.35 8.88
CA GLY A 675 -17.20 -21.39 9.67
C GLY A 675 -18.27 -20.82 10.60
N THR A 676 -19.08 -21.71 11.17
CA THR A 676 -20.19 -21.33 12.03
C THR A 676 -19.75 -21.38 13.49
N PHE A 677 -19.83 -20.25 14.17
CA PHE A 677 -19.72 -20.24 15.62
C PHE A 677 -21.07 -20.63 16.22
N GLU A 678 -21.05 -21.39 17.30
CA GLU A 678 -22.22 -21.80 18.07
C GLU A 678 -22.17 -21.20 19.47
N PHE A 679 -23.28 -20.61 19.90
CA PHE A 679 -23.44 -20.11 21.26
C PHE A 679 -24.04 -21.18 22.16
N GLN A 680 -23.46 -21.34 23.35
CA GLN A 680 -23.92 -22.29 24.37
C GLN A 680 -23.90 -21.61 25.73
N SER A 681 -25.03 -21.62 26.44
CA SER A 681 -25.09 -21.19 27.85
C SER A 681 -24.29 -22.15 28.72
N HIS A 682 -23.58 -21.63 29.72
CA HIS A 682 -22.86 -22.45 30.69
C HIS A 682 -23.83 -23.33 31.51
N ASN A 683 -25.04 -22.84 31.81
CA ASN A 683 -26.06 -23.57 32.57
C ASN A 683 -26.74 -24.68 31.76
N GLU A 684 -26.89 -24.51 30.44
CA GLU A 684 -27.51 -25.50 29.56
C GLU A 684 -26.52 -26.53 28.99
N SER A 685 -25.21 -26.29 29.11
CA SER A 685 -24.17 -27.22 28.65
C SER A 685 -24.17 -28.59 29.35
N SER A 686 -24.96 -28.74 30.41
CA SER A 686 -25.22 -29.98 31.15
C SER A 686 -26.50 -30.72 30.70
N LYS A 687 -27.32 -30.15 29.79
CA LYS A 687 -28.57 -30.75 29.29
C LYS A 687 -28.60 -30.71 27.76
N THR A 688 -28.53 -31.87 27.12
CA THR A 688 -28.73 -32.03 25.66
C THR A 688 -30.10 -31.49 25.25
N GLY A 689 -30.17 -30.31 24.62
CA GLY A 689 -31.40 -29.78 24.00
C GLY A 689 -31.61 -28.26 23.97
N GLY A 690 -30.67 -27.41 24.41
CA GLY A 690 -30.82 -25.95 24.40
C GLY A 690 -30.78 -25.29 23.00
N LYS A 691 -31.44 -24.14 22.84
CA LYS A 691 -31.46 -23.35 21.59
C LYS A 691 -30.04 -22.83 21.28
N ALA A 692 -29.33 -23.44 20.33
CA ALA A 692 -28.04 -22.96 19.88
C ALA A 692 -28.20 -21.77 18.91
N TRP A 693 -27.68 -20.60 19.27
CA TRP A 693 -27.53 -19.49 18.32
C TRP A 693 -26.29 -19.70 17.47
N THR A 694 -26.35 -19.27 16.20
CA THR A 694 -25.25 -19.46 15.23
C THR A 694 -24.98 -18.18 14.45
N VAL A 695 -23.71 -17.95 14.10
CA VAL A 695 -23.25 -16.76 13.35
C VAL A 695 -22.25 -17.09 12.27
#